data_AF-A0AA40K9X3-F1
#
_entry.id   AF-A0AA40K9X3-F1
#
_cell.length_a   1.000
_cell.length_b   1.000
_cell.length_c   1.000
_cell.angle_alpha   90.00
_cell.angle_beta   90.00
_cell.angle_gamma   90.00
#
_symmetry.space_group_name_H-M   'P 1'
#
loop_
_entity.id
_entity.type
_entity.pdbx_description
1 polymer ?
#
loop_
_entity_poly.entity_id
_entity_poly.type
_entity_poly.pdbx_seq_one_letter_code
_entity_poly.pdbx_strand_id
1 'polypeptide(L)'
;MSEHYHYFLSSMAGVGGQQEVISPDGVHQHPSLQADASPMSNPYQSLGYFTGFPEPIMFNAPKAQRSRRKSAPGLDHIKHRRTRSGCYTCRSRRVKCDENHPTCERCRKGKRDCVYPEPAPPKGSGGGSKESSEPSQQTSPCSSPADDDEMDIDMDIKLEPIADEDEDEPESATTQASLPNFPDRRPSTASSFGLQRVSSYRQGSETPSFEGNMSSSSPSIAASQSLEGPSGPMSSRPDWSFLPHDLQFYLNFYCENITHYHYCMVTDSDHFFRTILPTMAVRNEALLYAVVGFAAYHHLLRKPSGQVNEFLQYYNRSVSLLLASLKKKEKHNVTTLLTILQLATIEEYLGDWANLMGHQRAALELITELFTPQTIVQTPLGRMAMRWYSRFDVFIGIMGSFPTSLPRAWFSAMVDYCDAQVAADPNSISWRVENCASRLRLVSMEMSLLFGKGVSQDITQEEYTAEHRRLADALDGWKNGMDATLRDPAYLVADFTPDRPADPADIVNPFAPGVLFRPPLFAATILSCEWHSITLMHGSQSASEPSEETLADLREHANAICQICATVESWPQSPAGSLIILHPCLAIAGLFVQRDAKHHMWIRKKLALLEGMGYISPATMRKNMSELFRDESCTRWWLPNDEGFSPILQSIRAFADERNAAAILTQPENTRRLRNVFSKMHIGKSEGGGAA
;
A
#
# COMPACT_ATOMS: atom_id res chain seq x y z
N MET A 1 -11.25 13.24 -9.29
CA MET A 1 -11.25 11.75 -9.14
C MET A 1 -12.35 11.09 -9.98
N SER A 2 -12.02 10.02 -10.72
CA SER A 2 -12.89 9.30 -11.65
C SER A 2 -13.85 8.27 -11.00
N GLU A 3 -15.01 8.04 -11.62
CA GLU A 3 -15.96 6.98 -11.20
C GLU A 3 -15.33 5.57 -11.27
N HIS A 4 -14.36 5.40 -12.17
CA HIS A 4 -13.54 4.19 -12.30
C HIS A 4 -12.83 3.83 -10.99
N TYR A 5 -12.24 4.79 -10.27
CA TYR A 5 -11.58 4.50 -9.00
C TYR A 5 -12.57 4.18 -7.86
N HIS A 6 -13.76 4.79 -7.88
CA HIS A 6 -14.84 4.41 -6.96
C HIS A 6 -15.32 2.97 -7.19
N TYR A 7 -15.44 2.54 -8.46
CA TYR A 7 -15.74 1.15 -8.82
C TYR A 7 -14.63 0.19 -8.37
N PHE A 8 -13.37 0.53 -8.63
CA PHE A 8 -12.17 -0.20 -8.21
C PHE A 8 -12.12 -0.41 -6.68
N LEU A 9 -12.27 0.63 -5.86
CA LEU A 9 -12.33 0.47 -4.40
C LEU A 9 -13.55 -0.34 -3.94
N SER A 10 -14.66 -0.29 -4.69
CA SER A 10 -15.87 -1.07 -4.38
C SER A 10 -15.73 -2.57 -4.68
N SER A 11 -14.90 -2.96 -5.65
CA SER A 11 -14.56 -4.37 -5.88
C SER A 11 -13.53 -4.87 -4.86
N MET A 12 -12.49 -4.08 -4.54
CA MET A 12 -11.54 -4.39 -3.46
C MET A 12 -12.21 -4.60 -2.10
N ALA A 13 -13.21 -3.77 -1.76
CA ALA A 13 -13.96 -3.88 -0.51
C ALA A 13 -15.02 -5.02 -0.49
N GLY A 14 -15.16 -5.81 -1.57
CA GLY A 14 -16.11 -6.92 -1.66
C GLY A 14 -17.59 -6.50 -1.75
N VAL A 15 -17.89 -5.24 -2.11
CA VAL A 15 -19.26 -4.69 -2.11
C VAL A 15 -19.92 -4.72 -3.51
N GLY A 16 -19.14 -4.94 -4.57
CA GLY A 16 -19.57 -4.91 -5.98
C GLY A 16 -20.38 -6.13 -6.47
N GLY A 17 -21.50 -6.45 -5.81
CA GLY A 17 -22.27 -7.69 -6.01
C GLY A 17 -23.37 -7.72 -7.09
N GLN A 18 -23.37 -6.84 -8.10
CA GLN A 18 -24.24 -6.95 -9.28
C GLN A 18 -23.74 -6.08 -10.44
N GLN A 19 -23.68 -6.65 -11.64
CA GLN A 19 -23.23 -5.97 -12.86
C GLN A 19 -24.42 -5.91 -13.84
N GLU A 20 -25.03 -4.73 -13.98
CA GLU A 20 -26.03 -4.52 -15.05
C GLU A 20 -25.31 -4.40 -16.39
N VAL A 21 -25.48 -5.41 -17.25
CA VAL A 21 -24.92 -5.41 -18.59
C VAL A 21 -25.78 -4.53 -19.49
N ILE A 22 -25.27 -3.34 -19.82
CA ILE A 22 -25.87 -2.47 -20.83
C ILE A 22 -25.60 -3.06 -22.21
N SER A 23 -26.56 -3.82 -22.75
CA SER A 23 -26.50 -4.35 -24.12
C SER A 23 -26.74 -3.25 -25.15
N PRO A 24 -25.86 -3.07 -26.15
CA PRO A 24 -26.11 -2.21 -27.30
C PRO A 24 -26.88 -2.97 -28.39
N ASP A 25 -28.20 -2.80 -28.47
CA ASP A 25 -28.99 -3.27 -29.61
C ASP A 25 -28.75 -2.34 -30.82
N GLY A 26 -28.06 -2.85 -31.84
CA GLY A 26 -27.73 -2.14 -33.08
C GLY A 26 -27.90 -3.06 -34.29
N VAL A 27 -29.08 -3.02 -34.91
CA VAL A 27 -29.49 -4.00 -35.95
C VAL A 27 -28.75 -3.78 -37.27
N HIS A 28 -28.09 -4.83 -37.77
CA HIS A 28 -28.00 -5.11 -39.21
C HIS A 28 -28.09 -6.62 -39.49
N GLN A 29 -28.67 -6.96 -40.64
CA GLN A 29 -28.98 -8.33 -41.07
C GLN A 29 -27.98 -8.79 -42.15
N HIS A 30 -27.66 -10.09 -42.19
CA HIS A 30 -27.77 -10.99 -43.37
C HIS A 30 -27.21 -12.40 -43.03
N PRO A 31 -27.45 -13.46 -43.84
CA PRO A 31 -27.74 -14.79 -43.28
C PRO A 31 -26.55 -15.77 -43.20
N SER A 32 -26.77 -16.80 -42.40
CA SER A 32 -25.97 -18.02 -42.30
C SER A 32 -25.94 -18.83 -43.61
N LEU A 33 -24.76 -19.33 -43.98
CA LEU A 33 -24.59 -20.51 -44.81
C LEU A 33 -24.04 -21.65 -43.94
N GLN A 34 -24.62 -22.84 -44.06
CA GLN A 34 -24.08 -24.08 -43.49
C GLN A 34 -23.32 -24.84 -44.59
N ALA A 35 -22.22 -25.49 -44.21
CA ALA A 35 -21.57 -26.52 -45.01
C ALA A 35 -20.93 -27.55 -44.05
N ASP A 36 -21.07 -28.83 -44.34
CA ASP A 36 -20.64 -29.93 -43.48
C ASP A 36 -19.15 -30.24 -43.57
N ALA A 37 -18.54 -30.63 -42.43
CA ALA A 37 -17.36 -31.49 -42.39
C ALA A 37 -17.29 -32.25 -41.04
N SER A 38 -17.02 -33.56 -41.11
CA SER A 38 -16.95 -34.46 -39.94
C SER A 38 -15.60 -34.36 -39.19
N PRO A 39 -15.53 -34.74 -37.90
CA PRO A 39 -14.37 -34.47 -37.05
C PRO A 39 -13.25 -35.52 -37.17
N MET A 40 -12.01 -35.10 -36.92
CA MET A 40 -10.88 -36.01 -36.65
C MET A 40 -10.09 -35.61 -35.39
N SER A 41 -10.06 -36.57 -34.45
CA SER A 41 -8.99 -36.88 -33.48
C SER A 41 -7.95 -35.79 -33.14
N ASN A 42 -8.02 -35.28 -31.91
CA ASN A 42 -6.88 -34.67 -31.21
C ASN A 42 -6.25 -35.71 -30.26
N PRO A 43 -5.00 -36.16 -30.46
CA PRO A 43 -4.41 -37.21 -29.63
C PRO A 43 -3.58 -36.64 -28.47
N TYR A 44 -4.10 -36.73 -27.23
CA TYR A 44 -3.33 -37.13 -26.03
C TYR A 44 -4.26 -37.25 -24.81
N GLN A 45 -4.48 -38.49 -24.37
CA GLN A 45 -5.03 -38.88 -23.05
C GLN A 45 -4.32 -40.19 -22.61
N SER A 46 -4.38 -40.53 -21.32
CA SER A 46 -3.56 -41.57 -20.63
C SER A 46 -2.07 -41.19 -20.53
N LEU A 47 -1.36 -41.23 -19.39
CA LEU A 47 -1.63 -41.50 -17.95
C LEU A 47 -0.65 -40.60 -17.14
N GLY A 48 -0.76 -40.38 -15.81
CA GLY A 48 -1.74 -40.84 -14.82
C GLY A 48 -1.33 -40.42 -13.38
N TYR A 49 -2.33 -40.23 -12.52
CA TYR A 49 -2.31 -40.00 -11.06
C TYR A 49 -1.03 -40.25 -10.24
N PHE A 50 -0.64 -39.27 -9.41
CA PHE A 50 -0.61 -39.45 -7.94
C PHE A 50 -0.65 -38.13 -7.15
N THR A 51 -1.80 -37.78 -6.54
CA THR A 51 -1.91 -36.76 -5.47
C THR A 51 -2.95 -37.20 -4.46
N GLY A 52 -2.70 -36.97 -3.16
CA GLY A 52 -3.59 -37.40 -2.08
C GLY A 52 -3.82 -36.30 -1.05
N PHE A 53 -4.97 -35.63 -1.13
CA PHE A 53 -5.55 -34.80 -0.07
C PHE A 53 -7.08 -35.01 -0.05
N PRO A 54 -7.75 -34.96 1.12
CA PRO A 54 -9.20 -35.20 1.21
C PRO A 54 -10.05 -34.03 0.66
N GLU A 55 -11.22 -34.37 0.11
CA GLU A 55 -12.19 -33.40 -0.45
C GLU A 55 -12.98 -32.61 0.63
N PRO A 56 -13.42 -31.38 0.31
CA PRO A 56 -14.66 -30.80 0.83
C PRO A 56 -15.88 -31.20 -0.04
N ILE A 57 -16.98 -31.56 0.60
CA ILE A 57 -18.15 -32.24 -0.01
C ILE A 57 -19.00 -31.31 -0.90
N MET A 58 -19.35 -31.78 -2.11
CA MET A 58 -20.37 -31.16 -2.98
C MET A 58 -21.82 -31.54 -2.60
N PHE A 59 -22.79 -30.66 -2.89
CA PHE A 59 -24.21 -31.03 -3.01
C PHE A 59 -24.88 -30.40 -4.23
N ASN A 60 -25.78 -31.16 -4.86
CA ASN A 60 -26.27 -30.91 -6.23
C ASN A 60 -27.41 -29.89 -6.35
N ALA A 61 -27.47 -29.21 -7.50
CA ALA A 61 -28.62 -28.41 -7.94
C ALA A 61 -29.60 -29.24 -8.82
N PRO A 62 -30.93 -29.11 -8.64
CA PRO A 62 -31.92 -29.74 -9.51
C PRO A 62 -32.27 -28.90 -10.76
N LYS A 63 -32.95 -29.54 -11.74
CA LYS A 63 -33.11 -29.07 -13.13
C LYS A 63 -34.33 -28.16 -13.37
N ALA A 64 -34.33 -27.45 -14.50
CA ALA A 64 -35.32 -26.42 -14.88
C ALA A 64 -36.65 -26.95 -15.48
N GLN A 65 -37.68 -26.08 -15.49
CA GLN A 65 -38.92 -26.24 -16.26
C GLN A 65 -39.35 -24.93 -16.97
N ARG A 66 -40.30 -25.03 -17.92
CA ARG A 66 -40.59 -24.02 -18.95
C ARG A 66 -41.70 -23.01 -18.60
N SER A 67 -41.41 -21.73 -18.80
CA SER A 67 -42.22 -20.66 -19.43
C SER A 67 -43.75 -20.68 -19.34
N ARG A 68 -44.34 -19.57 -18.84
CA ARG A 68 -45.52 -18.93 -19.45
C ARG A 68 -45.50 -17.41 -19.25
N ARG A 69 -45.83 -16.62 -20.29
CA ARG A 69 -45.87 -15.14 -20.28
C ARG A 69 -47.28 -14.60 -19.96
N LYS A 70 -47.39 -13.45 -19.26
CA LYS A 70 -48.33 -12.35 -19.61
C LYS A 70 -48.11 -11.05 -18.80
N SER A 71 -48.17 -9.93 -19.53
CA SER A 71 -48.60 -8.56 -19.17
C SER A 71 -48.11 -7.83 -17.89
N ALA A 72 -47.54 -6.64 -18.08
CA ALA A 72 -47.56 -5.49 -17.15
C ALA A 72 -48.87 -4.65 -17.41
N PRO A 73 -49.18 -3.50 -16.74
CA PRO A 73 -48.30 -2.45 -16.19
C PRO A 73 -48.64 -1.98 -14.74
N GLY A 74 -47.86 -1.04 -14.19
CA GLY A 74 -48.26 -0.26 -13.00
C GLY A 74 -47.12 0.22 -12.09
N LEU A 75 -47.06 1.54 -11.86
CA LEU A 75 -46.16 2.27 -10.96
C LEU A 75 -46.23 1.81 -9.49
N ASP A 76 -45.09 1.73 -8.77
CA ASP A 76 -44.72 2.69 -7.70
C ASP A 76 -43.55 2.23 -6.77
N HIS A 77 -42.85 3.19 -6.16
CA HIS A 77 -41.74 2.96 -5.22
C HIS A 77 -42.21 2.50 -3.81
N ILE A 78 -42.40 1.18 -3.63
CA ILE A 78 -42.78 0.63 -2.31
C ILE A 78 -41.55 0.33 -1.43
N LYS A 79 -41.34 1.16 -0.40
CA LYS A 79 -40.36 0.93 0.67
C LYS A 79 -40.67 -0.38 1.42
N HIS A 80 -39.68 -1.27 1.60
CA HIS A 80 -39.87 -2.57 2.26
C HIS A 80 -40.17 -2.47 3.78
N ARG A 81 -41.43 -2.20 4.12
CA ARG A 81 -41.99 -2.28 5.47
C ARG A 81 -42.02 -3.74 5.96
N ARG A 82 -41.31 -4.06 7.05
CA ARG A 82 -41.37 -5.38 7.71
C ARG A 82 -42.80 -5.65 8.20
N THR A 83 -43.39 -6.80 7.85
CA THR A 83 -44.69 -7.23 8.41
C THR A 83 -44.54 -7.60 9.90
N ARG A 84 -45.52 -7.24 10.73
CA ARG A 84 -45.53 -7.56 12.18
C ARG A 84 -46.14 -8.95 12.48
N SER A 85 -46.76 -9.58 11.49
CA SER A 85 -47.58 -10.79 11.58
C SER A 85 -46.81 -12.13 11.48
N GLY A 86 -45.55 -12.13 11.06
CA GLY A 86 -44.72 -13.34 11.03
C GLY A 86 -44.50 -13.98 12.41
N CYS A 87 -44.40 -15.31 12.47
CA CYS A 87 -44.10 -16.06 13.70
C CYS A 87 -42.72 -15.69 14.28
N TYR A 88 -42.55 -15.89 15.60
CA TYR A 88 -41.33 -15.51 16.31
C TYR A 88 -40.08 -16.18 15.73
N THR A 89 -40.17 -17.48 15.38
CA THR A 89 -39.07 -18.29 14.82
C THR A 89 -38.58 -17.82 13.45
N CYS A 90 -39.44 -17.22 12.64
CA CYS A 90 -39.03 -16.58 11.38
C CYS A 90 -38.44 -15.19 11.63
N ARG A 91 -39.03 -14.41 12.55
CA ARG A 91 -38.59 -13.04 12.88
C ARG A 91 -37.22 -13.00 13.55
N SER A 92 -36.95 -13.88 14.52
CA SER A 92 -35.64 -14.00 15.20
C SER A 92 -34.53 -14.35 14.21
N ARG A 93 -34.81 -15.31 13.31
CA ARG A 93 -33.91 -15.74 12.22
C ARG A 93 -33.85 -14.75 11.04
N ARG A 94 -34.50 -13.58 11.15
CA ARG A 94 -34.53 -12.50 10.14
C ARG A 94 -34.99 -12.94 8.73
N VAL A 95 -35.78 -14.00 8.64
CA VAL A 95 -36.33 -14.53 7.37
C VAL A 95 -37.81 -14.21 7.22
N LYS A 96 -38.26 -13.91 5.99
CA LYS A 96 -39.69 -13.69 5.68
C LYS A 96 -40.52 -14.93 6.10
N CYS A 97 -41.60 -14.71 6.82
CA CYS A 97 -42.60 -15.73 7.12
C CYS A 97 -43.59 -15.87 5.96
N ASP A 98 -44.15 -17.07 5.76
CA ASP A 98 -45.27 -17.31 4.86
C ASP A 98 -46.65 -17.18 5.55
N GLU A 99 -46.66 -16.93 6.86
CA GLU A 99 -47.83 -16.52 7.66
C GLU A 99 -49.00 -17.54 7.68
N ASN A 100 -48.74 -18.80 7.28
CA ASN A 100 -49.68 -19.92 7.45
C ASN A 100 -49.78 -20.38 8.92
N HIS A 101 -51.01 -20.66 9.37
CA HIS A 101 -51.33 -21.23 10.67
C HIS A 101 -51.81 -22.70 10.52
N PRO A 102 -51.62 -23.57 11.54
CA PRO A 102 -50.95 -23.33 12.82
C PRO A 102 -49.42 -23.35 12.73
N THR A 103 -48.83 -23.68 11.58
CA THR A 103 -47.37 -23.76 11.41
C THR A 103 -46.98 -23.32 10.00
N CYS A 104 -46.07 -22.35 9.90
CA CYS A 104 -45.61 -21.84 8.62
C CYS A 104 -44.73 -22.87 7.87
N GLU A 105 -44.73 -22.83 6.54
CA GLU A 105 -43.94 -23.70 5.66
C GLU A 105 -42.47 -23.79 6.08
N ARG A 106 -41.87 -22.66 6.47
CA ARG A 106 -40.45 -22.58 6.84
C ARG A 106 -40.13 -23.21 8.20
N CYS A 107 -41.06 -23.20 9.15
CA CYS A 107 -40.90 -23.91 10.42
C CYS A 107 -41.24 -25.39 10.25
N ARG A 108 -42.30 -25.73 9.50
CA ARG A 108 -42.68 -27.10 9.11
C ARG A 108 -41.54 -27.85 8.43
N LYS A 109 -41.00 -27.31 7.32
CA LYS A 109 -39.85 -27.90 6.60
C LYS A 109 -38.57 -27.92 7.44
N GLY A 110 -38.47 -27.02 8.43
CA GLY A 110 -37.34 -26.94 9.35
C GLY A 110 -37.44 -27.82 10.59
N LYS A 111 -38.57 -28.50 10.84
CA LYS A 111 -38.91 -29.15 12.13
C LYS A 111 -38.67 -28.25 13.35
N ARG A 112 -39.05 -26.96 13.24
CA ARG A 112 -38.92 -25.97 14.32
C ARG A 112 -40.29 -25.61 14.88
N ASP A 113 -40.33 -25.30 16.17
CA ASP A 113 -41.48 -24.66 16.80
C ASP A 113 -41.84 -23.33 16.12
N CYS A 114 -43.12 -22.96 16.12
CA CYS A 114 -43.71 -21.94 15.25
C CYS A 114 -44.73 -21.05 15.99
N VAL A 115 -44.38 -20.58 17.18
CA VAL A 115 -45.23 -19.67 17.96
C VAL A 115 -45.50 -18.37 17.21
N TYR A 116 -46.77 -18.02 17.06
CA TYR A 116 -47.24 -16.71 16.62
C TYR A 116 -47.59 -15.83 17.83
N PRO A 117 -47.51 -14.49 17.73
CA PRO A 117 -48.04 -13.61 18.77
C PRO A 117 -49.56 -13.72 18.84
N GLU A 118 -50.11 -13.97 20.03
CA GLU A 118 -51.56 -13.93 20.25
C GLU A 118 -52.09 -12.48 20.18
N PRO A 119 -53.28 -12.24 19.61
CA PRO A 119 -53.91 -10.93 19.62
C PRO A 119 -54.47 -10.62 21.01
N ALA A 120 -53.84 -9.67 21.71
CA ALA A 120 -54.30 -9.24 23.04
C ALA A 120 -55.74 -8.68 22.99
N PRO A 121 -56.61 -9.04 23.95
CA PRO A 121 -57.98 -8.53 24.00
C PRO A 121 -58.01 -7.02 24.35
N PRO A 122 -59.00 -6.26 23.85
CA PRO A 122 -59.12 -4.83 24.14
C PRO A 122 -59.46 -4.59 25.62
N LYS A 123 -58.72 -3.70 26.28
CA LYS A 123 -58.95 -3.35 27.69
C LYS A 123 -60.19 -2.47 27.85
N GLY A 124 -61.22 -2.99 28.51
CA GLY A 124 -62.33 -2.22 29.06
C GLY A 124 -62.02 -1.64 30.45
N SER A 125 -62.74 -0.60 30.84
CA SER A 125 -62.64 0.11 32.12
C SER A 125 -63.28 -0.63 33.30
N GLY A 126 -62.79 -0.40 34.53
CA GLY A 126 -63.54 -0.69 35.75
C GLY A 126 -62.68 -1.03 36.97
N GLY A 127 -62.79 -0.25 38.04
CA GLY A 127 -61.94 -0.35 39.24
C GLY A 127 -62.27 -1.48 40.24
N GLY A 128 -61.46 -1.57 41.30
CA GLY A 128 -61.91 -2.05 42.60
C GLY A 128 -61.09 -3.16 43.30
N SER A 129 -60.58 -2.82 44.48
CA SER A 129 -60.54 -3.65 45.71
C SER A 129 -59.70 -4.94 45.81
N LYS A 130 -58.59 -4.81 46.58
CA LYS A 130 -58.24 -5.53 47.83
C LYS A 130 -58.37 -7.07 47.97
N GLU A 131 -57.31 -7.64 48.58
CA GLU A 131 -57.30 -8.77 49.56
C GLU A 131 -57.71 -10.18 49.04
N SER A 132 -57.20 -11.32 49.56
CA SER A 132 -56.05 -11.64 50.44
C SER A 132 -55.80 -13.18 50.45
N SER A 133 -54.85 -13.67 51.27
CA SER A 133 -54.80 -15.04 51.84
C SER A 133 -54.15 -16.20 51.05
N GLU A 134 -52.88 -16.45 51.42
CA GLU A 134 -52.16 -17.72 51.65
C GLU A 134 -52.92 -18.87 52.39
N PRO A 135 -52.31 -20.06 52.71
CA PRO A 135 -51.23 -20.85 52.09
C PRO A 135 -51.49 -22.41 52.14
N SER A 136 -50.43 -23.23 52.00
CA SER A 136 -50.25 -24.65 52.46
C SER A 136 -50.33 -25.78 51.40
N GLN A 137 -49.54 -26.89 51.46
CA GLN A 137 -48.40 -27.27 52.33
C GLN A 137 -47.61 -28.48 51.74
N GLN A 138 -46.28 -28.53 51.97
CA GLN A 138 -45.39 -29.72 52.08
C GLN A 138 -45.22 -30.62 50.82
N THR A 139 -44.12 -31.37 50.60
CA THR A 139 -43.06 -31.94 51.49
C THR A 139 -41.63 -31.80 50.89
N SER A 140 -40.60 -32.13 51.69
CA SER A 140 -39.14 -32.17 51.37
C SER A 140 -38.49 -33.27 52.26
N PRO A 141 -37.15 -33.40 52.51
CA PRO A 141 -35.92 -32.72 52.02
C PRO A 141 -35.29 -33.50 50.83
N CYS A 142 -33.99 -33.51 50.45
CA CYS A 142 -32.67 -33.02 50.95
C CYS A 142 -31.72 -32.86 49.71
N SER A 143 -30.48 -32.36 49.73
CA SER A 143 -29.49 -32.10 50.80
C SER A 143 -28.61 -30.86 50.48
N SER A 144 -27.83 -30.38 51.46
CA SER A 144 -26.86 -29.26 51.41
C SER A 144 -25.57 -29.69 52.17
N PRO A 145 -24.44 -28.95 52.30
CA PRO A 145 -24.20 -27.48 52.21
C PRO A 145 -23.02 -27.11 51.24
N ALA A 146 -22.41 -25.91 51.19
CA ALA A 146 -22.51 -24.66 51.96
C ALA A 146 -22.16 -23.42 51.08
N ASP A 147 -22.82 -22.28 51.31
CA ASP A 147 -22.28 -21.01 51.87
C ASP A 147 -20.81 -20.65 51.54
N ASP A 148 -20.40 -19.45 51.09
CA ASP A 148 -21.04 -18.14 50.78
C ASP A 148 -20.48 -17.63 49.39
N ASP A 149 -20.57 -16.40 48.86
CA ASP A 149 -20.98 -15.04 49.31
C ASP A 149 -21.39 -14.20 48.05
N GLU A 150 -21.89 -12.96 48.23
CA GLU A 150 -22.42 -12.05 47.18
C GLU A 150 -21.57 -10.73 47.05
N MET A 151 -21.83 -9.69 46.24
CA MET A 151 -23.02 -9.19 45.54
C MET A 151 -22.69 -8.47 44.22
N ASP A 152 -23.66 -8.45 43.31
CA ASP A 152 -23.78 -7.50 42.20
C ASP A 152 -25.22 -6.95 42.20
N ILE A 153 -25.42 -5.64 42.05
CA ILE A 153 -26.73 -4.98 42.19
C ILE A 153 -26.97 -4.04 41.02
N ASP A 154 -27.72 -4.52 40.03
CA ASP A 154 -28.35 -3.70 39.00
C ASP A 154 -29.74 -3.22 39.48
N MET A 155 -30.06 -1.94 39.30
CA MET A 155 -31.32 -1.36 39.76
C MET A 155 -31.84 -0.28 38.82
N ASP A 156 -32.93 -0.60 38.11
CA ASP A 156 -33.71 0.31 37.27
C ASP A 156 -34.10 1.60 38.02
N ILE A 157 -33.68 2.76 37.53
CA ILE A 157 -34.25 4.06 37.90
C ILE A 157 -34.85 4.73 36.66
N LYS A 158 -36.18 4.85 36.69
CA LYS A 158 -37.02 5.47 35.67
C LYS A 158 -37.24 6.95 36.00
N LEU A 159 -36.84 7.85 35.10
CA LEU A 159 -37.19 9.29 35.15
C LEU A 159 -37.71 9.80 33.80
N GLU A 160 -38.20 11.05 33.78
CA GLU A 160 -39.28 11.51 32.90
C GLU A 160 -38.81 12.51 31.80
N PRO A 161 -39.66 12.83 30.80
CA PRO A 161 -39.31 13.77 29.73
C PRO A 161 -39.22 15.21 30.23
N ILE A 162 -38.22 15.95 29.74
CA ILE A 162 -38.11 17.41 29.89
C ILE A 162 -38.63 18.06 28.60
N ALA A 163 -39.27 19.23 28.72
CA ALA A 163 -39.90 19.95 27.61
C ALA A 163 -38.93 20.88 26.87
N ASP A 164 -39.34 21.32 25.68
CA ASP A 164 -38.64 22.30 24.85
C ASP A 164 -38.77 23.73 25.44
N GLU A 165 -37.70 24.52 25.36
CA GLU A 165 -37.72 25.98 25.59
C GLU A 165 -37.00 26.67 24.42
N ASP A 166 -37.69 27.60 23.75
CA ASP A 166 -37.13 28.50 22.72
C ASP A 166 -36.52 29.74 23.42
N GLU A 167 -35.40 30.29 22.90
CA GLU A 167 -34.86 31.59 23.34
C GLU A 167 -35.03 32.68 22.27
N ASP A 168 -35.55 33.85 22.68
CA ASP A 168 -35.95 34.98 21.83
C ASP A 168 -34.82 35.96 21.47
N GLU A 169 -35.00 36.67 20.35
CA GLU A 169 -34.21 37.83 19.89
C GLU A 169 -34.52 39.13 20.68
N PRO A 170 -33.55 40.06 20.84
CA PRO A 170 -33.80 41.44 21.25
C PRO A 170 -33.69 42.45 20.08
N GLU A 171 -34.80 43.02 19.62
CA GLU A 171 -34.84 44.06 18.57
C GLU A 171 -34.32 45.45 19.01
N SER A 172 -33.76 46.22 18.05
CA SER A 172 -33.86 47.70 17.85
C SER A 172 -32.52 48.37 17.45
N ALA A 173 -32.43 49.34 16.51
CA ALA A 173 -33.45 49.88 15.61
C ALA A 173 -32.86 50.47 14.30
N THR A 174 -33.53 50.13 13.19
CA THR A 174 -33.93 50.96 12.03
C THR A 174 -33.10 52.18 11.58
N THR A 175 -32.56 52.13 10.34
CA THR A 175 -32.85 53.17 9.32
C THR A 175 -32.58 52.71 7.86
N GLN A 176 -33.63 52.76 7.03
CA GLN A 176 -33.75 53.13 5.60
C GLN A 176 -32.50 53.14 4.67
N ALA A 177 -32.56 52.74 3.38
CA ALA A 177 -33.62 52.08 2.58
C ALA A 177 -33.09 51.55 1.21
N SER A 178 -33.85 50.60 0.62
CA SER A 178 -34.10 50.34 -0.82
C SER A 178 -33.00 50.50 -1.91
N LEU A 179 -32.54 49.35 -2.46
CA LEU A 179 -32.82 48.80 -3.83
C LEU A 179 -32.67 49.69 -5.11
N PRO A 180 -32.50 49.13 -6.35
CA PRO A 180 -32.24 47.72 -6.76
C PRO A 180 -31.21 47.46 -7.93
N ASN A 181 -30.93 46.17 -8.15
CA ASN A 181 -30.83 45.46 -9.45
C ASN A 181 -29.60 45.45 -10.41
N PHE A 182 -29.45 44.23 -10.98
CA PHE A 182 -28.91 43.84 -12.30
C PHE A 182 -27.38 43.79 -12.58
N PRO A 183 -26.93 42.95 -13.57
CA PRO A 183 -25.66 42.22 -13.44
C PRO A 183 -24.80 42.14 -14.74
N ASP A 184 -23.90 41.16 -14.76
CA ASP A 184 -23.33 40.45 -15.92
C ASP A 184 -21.97 40.96 -16.52
N ARG A 185 -21.25 39.99 -17.09
CA ARG A 185 -20.09 40.05 -18.01
C ARG A 185 -18.67 40.46 -17.53
N ARG A 186 -17.80 39.45 -17.68
CA ARG A 186 -16.35 39.46 -18.04
C ARG A 186 -16.05 40.39 -19.27
N PRO A 187 -14.79 40.83 -19.55
CA PRO A 187 -13.56 40.04 -19.35
C PRO A 187 -12.24 40.76 -18.93
N SER A 188 -11.28 39.90 -18.55
CA SER A 188 -9.81 39.97 -18.67
C SER A 188 -9.06 41.30 -18.86
N THR A 189 -8.03 41.56 -18.04
CA THR A 189 -6.62 41.60 -18.50
C THR A 189 -5.56 41.68 -17.38
N ALA A 190 -4.36 41.17 -17.70
CA ALA A 190 -3.01 41.65 -17.34
C ALA A 190 -2.60 41.99 -15.86
N SER A 191 -1.74 41.11 -15.34
CA SER A 191 -0.39 41.39 -14.77
C SER A 191 -0.14 42.17 -13.47
N SER A 192 0.83 41.61 -12.71
CA SER A 192 1.89 42.25 -11.91
C SER A 192 1.54 43.14 -10.70
N PHE A 193 1.99 42.68 -9.52
CA PHE A 193 2.47 43.56 -8.45
C PHE A 193 3.98 43.31 -8.23
N GLY A 194 4.74 44.40 -8.11
CA GLY A 194 6.20 44.38 -8.00
C GLY A 194 6.72 44.57 -6.57
N LEU A 195 8.02 44.35 -6.39
CA LEU A 195 8.76 44.58 -5.16
C LEU A 195 8.86 46.08 -4.81
N GLN A 196 8.92 46.39 -3.51
CA GLN A 196 9.64 47.59 -3.03
C GLN A 196 10.59 47.29 -1.86
N ARG A 197 11.88 47.51 -2.13
CA ARG A 197 12.96 47.87 -1.18
C ARG A 197 12.79 49.36 -0.78
N VAL A 198 13.50 49.96 0.18
CA VAL A 198 14.72 49.53 0.90
C VAL A 198 14.43 49.31 2.42
N SER A 199 15.10 49.76 3.49
CA SER A 199 16.29 50.61 3.74
C SER A 199 16.97 50.24 5.08
N SER A 200 17.91 51.05 5.58
CA SER A 200 18.57 50.86 6.89
C SER A 200 19.01 52.20 7.49
N TYR A 201 19.08 52.31 8.83
CA TYR A 201 19.80 53.37 9.57
C TYR A 201 20.49 52.80 10.83
N ARG A 202 21.35 53.59 11.49
CA ARG A 202 22.33 53.16 12.50
C ARG A 202 22.15 53.82 13.88
N GLN A 203 22.93 53.34 14.86
CA GLN A 203 23.26 53.90 16.19
C GLN A 203 22.20 53.63 17.30
N GLY A 204 22.58 53.32 18.54
CA GLY A 204 23.93 52.97 19.05
C GLY A 204 24.04 52.99 20.60
N SER A 205 24.97 52.19 21.15
CA SER A 205 25.39 52.20 22.58
C SER A 205 24.32 51.72 23.60
N GLU A 206 24.59 51.35 24.86
CA GLU A 206 25.80 51.27 25.72
C GLU A 206 25.84 49.92 26.50
N THR A 207 26.96 49.61 27.16
CA THR A 207 27.10 48.55 28.19
C THR A 207 27.41 49.15 29.56
N PRO A 208 27.05 48.46 30.66
CA PRO A 208 28.09 48.19 31.67
C PRO A 208 28.09 46.74 32.21
N SER A 209 29.23 46.31 32.73
CA SER A 209 29.42 45.02 33.40
C SER A 209 29.14 45.09 34.91
N PHE A 210 28.96 43.93 35.55
CA PHE A 210 29.37 43.73 36.94
C PHE A 210 29.90 42.30 37.17
N GLU A 211 30.80 42.15 38.13
CA GLU A 211 31.53 40.89 38.41
C GLU A 211 30.84 40.05 39.50
N GLY A 212 31.15 38.75 39.57
CA GLY A 212 30.54 37.81 40.53
C GLY A 212 31.28 36.47 40.63
N ASN A 213 32.48 36.49 41.20
CA ASN A 213 33.37 35.32 41.33
C ASN A 213 32.90 34.32 42.42
N MET A 214 33.01 33.01 42.17
CA MET A 214 33.57 32.01 43.12
C MET A 214 33.79 30.64 42.46
N SER A 215 34.66 29.81 43.05
CA SER A 215 35.02 28.47 42.56
C SER A 215 35.06 27.43 43.68
N SER A 216 34.74 26.17 43.37
CA SER A 216 35.13 25.00 44.17
C SER A 216 35.24 23.76 43.26
N SER A 217 36.02 22.76 43.65
CA SER A 217 36.36 21.63 42.77
C SER A 217 36.56 20.32 43.53
N SER A 218 36.38 19.21 42.79
CA SER A 218 36.97 17.87 43.01
C SER A 218 36.25 16.90 43.98
N PRO A 219 36.40 15.56 43.80
CA PRO A 219 36.56 14.83 42.52
C PRO A 219 35.89 13.42 42.42
N SER A 220 35.64 12.95 41.19
CA SER A 220 35.54 11.52 40.77
C SER A 220 34.38 10.67 41.35
N ILE A 221 33.98 9.48 40.85
CA ILE A 221 34.51 8.54 39.83
C ILE A 221 33.45 8.29 38.71
N ALA A 222 33.90 7.78 37.55
CA ALA A 222 33.14 7.65 36.30
C ALA A 222 31.98 6.61 36.27
N ALA A 223 31.00 6.91 35.42
CA ALA A 223 30.15 5.94 34.72
C ALA A 223 30.11 6.34 33.22
N SER A 224 30.08 5.36 32.31
CA SER A 224 30.29 5.59 30.88
C SER A 224 29.15 6.37 30.23
N GLN A 225 29.45 7.51 29.61
CA GLN A 225 28.48 8.29 28.83
C GLN A 225 28.50 7.91 27.35
N SER A 226 27.31 7.70 26.78
CA SER A 226 27.09 7.65 25.34
C SER A 226 27.34 9.02 24.71
N LEU A 227 27.90 9.06 23.49
CA LEU A 227 28.08 10.30 22.74
C LEU A 227 26.75 10.80 22.18
N GLU A 228 26.11 11.73 22.87
CA GLU A 228 24.97 12.49 22.33
C GLU A 228 25.47 13.54 21.32
N GLY A 229 24.81 13.60 20.16
CA GLY A 229 25.02 14.67 19.18
C GLY A 229 24.35 15.98 19.60
N PRO A 230 24.68 17.12 18.96
CA PRO A 230 24.15 18.42 19.35
C PRO A 230 22.61 18.47 19.27
N SER A 231 21.98 18.82 20.39
CA SER A 231 20.54 18.88 20.53
C SER A 231 19.93 20.02 19.71
N GLY A 232 19.41 19.70 18.52
CA GLY A 232 18.40 20.52 17.86
C GLY A 232 17.11 20.63 18.70
N PRO A 233 16.18 21.54 18.37
CA PRO A 233 14.93 21.67 19.09
C PRO A 233 14.17 20.33 19.09
N MET A 234 13.83 19.83 20.28
CA MET A 234 13.11 18.56 20.42
C MET A 234 11.78 18.62 19.64
N SER A 235 11.70 17.89 18.53
CA SER A 235 10.43 17.65 17.85
C SER A 235 9.55 16.84 18.80
N SER A 236 8.61 17.51 19.47
CA SER A 236 7.63 16.88 20.36
C SER A 236 6.94 15.73 19.61
N ARG A 237 7.03 14.49 20.14
CA ARG A 237 6.25 13.37 19.60
C ARG A 237 4.79 13.82 19.47
N PRO A 238 4.11 13.61 18.33
CA PRO A 238 2.73 14.03 18.18
C PRO A 238 1.87 13.36 19.26
N ASP A 239 1.08 14.13 19.99
CA ASP A 239 0.19 13.56 20.99
C ASP A 239 -0.94 12.78 20.30
N TRP A 240 -1.07 11.51 20.67
CA TRP A 240 -2.15 10.61 20.29
C TRP A 240 -2.76 9.88 21.49
N SER A 241 -2.54 10.38 22.71
CA SER A 241 -3.12 9.83 23.96
C SER A 241 -4.66 9.78 23.95
N PHE A 242 -5.30 10.59 23.11
CA PHE A 242 -6.74 10.61 22.88
C PHE A 242 -7.28 9.48 21.99
N LEU A 243 -6.43 8.70 21.34
CA LEU A 243 -6.84 7.57 20.49
C LEU A 243 -7.11 6.28 21.31
N PRO A 244 -7.89 5.33 20.79
CA PRO A 244 -7.93 3.96 21.29
C PRO A 244 -6.53 3.34 21.45
N HIS A 245 -6.35 2.56 22.51
CA HIS A 245 -5.05 2.01 22.93
C HIS A 245 -4.35 1.15 21.86
N ASP A 246 -5.11 0.44 21.02
CA ASP A 246 -4.56 -0.34 19.92
C ASP A 246 -3.98 0.55 18.80
N LEU A 247 -4.65 1.66 18.46
CA LEU A 247 -4.13 2.65 17.52
C LEU A 247 -2.89 3.35 18.10
N GLN A 248 -2.88 3.68 19.39
CA GLN A 248 -1.69 4.22 20.07
C GLN A 248 -0.51 3.25 20.01
N PHE A 249 -0.73 1.96 20.31
CA PHE A 249 0.28 0.92 20.24
C PHE A 249 0.90 0.85 18.83
N TYR A 250 0.08 0.84 17.78
CA TYR A 250 0.57 0.75 16.41
C TYR A 250 1.26 2.03 15.91
N LEU A 251 0.84 3.22 16.36
CA LEU A 251 1.57 4.48 16.07
C LEU A 251 2.93 4.56 16.78
N ASN A 252 3.01 4.09 18.03
CA ASN A 252 4.28 3.96 18.76
C ASN A 252 5.21 2.97 18.05
N PHE A 253 4.72 1.76 17.76
CA PHE A 253 5.47 0.74 16.99
C PHE A 253 5.96 1.31 15.65
N TYR A 254 5.10 2.03 14.92
CA TYR A 254 5.44 2.67 13.66
C TYR A 254 6.64 3.62 13.79
N CYS A 255 6.58 4.57 14.72
CA CYS A 255 7.62 5.60 14.89
C CYS A 255 8.96 5.04 15.40
N GLU A 256 8.94 3.87 16.03
CA GLU A 256 10.11 3.21 16.61
C GLU A 256 10.74 2.17 15.67
N ASN A 257 9.97 1.56 14.77
CA ASN A 257 10.40 0.43 13.94
C ASN A 257 10.42 0.72 12.43
N ILE A 258 9.58 1.63 11.96
CA ILE A 258 9.43 1.94 10.54
C ILE A 258 10.30 3.15 10.16
N THR A 259 10.81 3.13 8.94
CA THR A 259 11.78 4.09 8.42
C THR A 259 11.44 4.43 6.97
N HIS A 260 12.03 5.49 6.43
CA HIS A 260 11.89 5.85 5.02
C HIS A 260 12.37 4.75 4.06
N TYR A 261 13.31 3.89 4.47
CA TYR A 261 13.71 2.72 3.69
C TYR A 261 12.60 1.66 3.56
N HIS A 262 11.70 1.54 4.55
CA HIS A 262 10.51 0.70 4.42
C HIS A 262 9.50 1.24 3.39
N TYR A 263 9.56 2.52 3.04
CA TYR A 263 8.79 3.14 1.93
C TYR A 263 9.57 3.16 0.61
N CYS A 264 10.75 2.55 0.58
CA CYS A 264 11.75 2.61 -0.49
C CYS A 264 12.11 4.06 -0.89
N MET A 265 12.18 4.97 0.09
CA MET A 265 12.77 6.31 -0.06
C MET A 265 14.23 6.29 0.44
N VAL A 266 15.12 6.99 -0.27
CA VAL A 266 16.57 7.06 0.04
C VAL A 266 16.85 7.96 1.26
N THR A 267 15.98 8.93 1.53
CA THR A 267 16.15 10.02 2.49
C THR A 267 14.85 10.39 3.21
N ASP A 268 14.97 11.02 4.38
CA ASP A 268 13.87 11.67 5.11
C ASP A 268 14.32 12.94 5.85
N SER A 269 14.95 13.84 5.08
CA SER A 269 15.55 15.10 5.55
C SER A 269 14.55 16.02 6.26
N ASP A 270 13.32 16.08 5.76
CA ASP A 270 12.20 16.83 6.32
C ASP A 270 11.46 16.07 7.46
N HIS A 271 11.94 14.89 7.88
CA HIS A 271 11.29 14.00 8.86
C HIS A 271 9.81 13.70 8.54
N PHE A 272 9.52 13.48 7.26
CA PHE A 272 8.18 13.22 6.78
C PHE A 272 7.57 11.97 7.40
N PHE A 273 8.28 10.84 7.39
CA PHE A 273 7.72 9.59 7.91
C PHE A 273 7.69 9.57 9.44
N ARG A 274 8.66 10.21 10.10
CA ARG A 274 8.71 10.25 11.58
C ARG A 274 7.81 11.29 12.23
N THR A 275 7.47 12.39 11.54
CA THR A 275 6.75 13.51 12.15
C THR A 275 5.55 13.96 11.32
N ILE A 276 5.72 14.26 10.02
CA ILE A 276 4.64 14.87 9.21
C ILE A 276 3.49 13.88 8.98
N LEU A 277 3.80 12.66 8.54
CA LEU A 277 2.82 11.63 8.20
C LEU A 277 2.00 11.18 9.44
N PRO A 278 2.60 10.87 10.61
CA PRO A 278 1.84 10.64 11.84
C PRO A 278 0.97 11.83 12.26
N THR A 279 1.50 13.07 12.18
CA THR A 279 0.74 14.28 12.55
C THR A 279 -0.47 14.52 11.65
N MET A 280 -0.41 14.11 10.38
CA MET A 280 -1.55 14.14 9.47
C MET A 280 -2.50 12.94 9.67
N ALA A 281 -1.95 11.77 9.97
CA ALA A 281 -2.71 10.55 10.22
C ALA A 281 -3.68 10.73 11.38
N VAL A 282 -3.22 11.22 12.54
CA VAL A 282 -4.08 11.44 13.72
C VAL A 282 -5.21 12.47 13.52
N ARG A 283 -5.20 13.21 12.40
CA ARG A 283 -6.22 14.20 12.01
C ARG A 283 -7.18 13.70 10.92
N ASN A 284 -7.05 12.46 10.46
CA ASN A 284 -7.89 11.89 9.41
C ASN A 284 -7.99 10.36 9.53
N GLU A 285 -9.18 9.83 9.85
CA GLU A 285 -9.33 8.39 10.08
C GLU A 285 -8.83 7.52 8.91
N ALA A 286 -9.08 7.89 7.65
CA ALA A 286 -8.69 7.05 6.51
C ALA A 286 -7.16 6.88 6.42
N LEU A 287 -6.41 7.96 6.65
CA LEU A 287 -4.95 7.93 6.74
C LEU A 287 -4.46 7.24 8.02
N LEU A 288 -5.10 7.49 9.17
CA LEU A 288 -4.79 6.83 10.44
C LEU A 288 -4.85 5.30 10.30
N TYR A 289 -5.97 4.79 9.80
CA TYR A 289 -6.17 3.36 9.58
C TYR A 289 -5.24 2.78 8.50
N ALA A 290 -4.76 3.59 7.54
CA ALA A 290 -3.77 3.16 6.55
C ALA A 290 -2.37 3.00 7.18
N VAL A 291 -1.92 3.99 7.95
CA VAL A 291 -0.60 3.97 8.64
C VAL A 291 -0.59 2.90 9.73
N VAL A 292 -1.66 2.79 10.53
CA VAL A 292 -1.84 1.72 11.52
C VAL A 292 -1.91 0.35 10.86
N GLY A 293 -2.58 0.20 9.70
CA GLY A 293 -2.61 -1.07 8.97
C GLY A 293 -1.22 -1.52 8.50
N PHE A 294 -0.39 -0.60 8.03
CA PHE A 294 1.01 -0.87 7.65
C PHE A 294 1.89 -1.22 8.85
N ALA A 295 1.73 -0.50 9.97
CA ALA A 295 2.39 -0.82 11.24
C ALA A 295 1.98 -2.19 11.80
N ALA A 296 0.69 -2.52 11.73
CA ALA A 296 0.13 -3.79 12.15
C ALA A 296 0.64 -4.95 11.28
N TYR A 297 0.82 -4.75 9.97
CA TYR A 297 1.44 -5.72 9.08
C TYR A 297 2.89 -6.04 9.49
N HIS A 298 3.72 -5.01 9.72
CA HIS A 298 5.10 -5.18 10.18
C HIS A 298 5.23 -5.75 11.60
N HIS A 299 4.26 -5.52 12.47
CA HIS A 299 4.19 -6.14 13.79
C HIS A 299 3.75 -7.61 13.71
N LEU A 300 2.77 -7.92 12.87
CA LEU A 300 2.22 -9.25 12.64
C LEU A 300 3.29 -10.25 12.17
N LEU A 301 4.20 -9.83 11.28
CA LEU A 301 5.32 -10.64 10.79
C LEU A 301 6.30 -11.07 11.91
N ARG A 302 6.29 -10.40 13.06
CA ARG A 302 7.09 -10.75 14.25
C ARG A 302 6.38 -11.75 15.18
N LYS A 303 5.14 -12.16 14.88
CA LYS A 303 4.33 -13.10 15.68
C LYS A 303 4.31 -14.50 15.05
N PRO A 304 4.91 -15.52 15.68
CA PRO A 304 4.85 -16.90 15.16
C PRO A 304 3.43 -17.47 15.02
N SER A 305 2.49 -16.99 15.85
CA SER A 305 1.08 -17.39 15.87
C SER A 305 0.13 -16.28 15.39
N GLY A 306 0.64 -15.31 14.61
CA GLY A 306 -0.15 -14.18 14.14
C GLY A 306 -1.24 -14.57 13.14
N GLN A 307 -2.28 -13.75 13.01
CA GLN A 307 -3.35 -13.92 12.03
C GLN A 307 -3.44 -12.73 11.05
N VAL A 308 -3.64 -13.02 9.76
CA VAL A 308 -3.79 -12.03 8.67
C VAL A 308 -4.87 -10.97 9.01
N ASN A 309 -5.94 -11.38 9.70
CA ASN A 309 -7.02 -10.50 10.15
C ASN A 309 -6.55 -9.34 11.05
N GLU A 310 -5.46 -9.50 11.80
CA GLU A 310 -4.96 -8.48 12.74
C GLU A 310 -4.58 -7.15 12.07
N PHE A 311 -4.06 -7.21 10.83
CA PHE A 311 -3.78 -5.99 10.03
C PHE A 311 -4.93 -5.66 9.08
N LEU A 312 -5.63 -6.67 8.55
CA LEU A 312 -6.71 -6.47 7.57
C LEU A 312 -7.88 -5.68 8.14
N GLN A 313 -8.18 -5.77 9.43
CA GLN A 313 -9.21 -4.93 10.06
C GLN A 313 -8.93 -3.42 9.87
N TYR A 314 -7.68 -2.99 10.03
CA TYR A 314 -7.28 -1.59 9.89
C TYR A 314 -7.22 -1.18 8.41
N TYR A 315 -6.60 -2.00 7.56
CA TYR A 315 -6.57 -1.79 6.12
C TYR A 315 -7.99 -1.69 5.51
N ASN A 316 -8.89 -2.62 5.83
CA ASN A 316 -10.28 -2.60 5.33
C ASN A 316 -11.07 -1.40 5.86
N ARG A 317 -10.80 -0.96 7.11
CA ARG A 317 -11.39 0.27 7.66
C ARG A 317 -10.92 1.50 6.91
N SER A 318 -9.63 1.60 6.57
CA SER A 318 -9.09 2.68 5.74
C SER A 318 -9.73 2.73 4.35
N VAL A 319 -9.78 1.60 3.63
CA VAL A 319 -10.44 1.49 2.32
C VAL A 319 -11.93 1.89 2.39
N SER A 320 -12.64 1.44 3.43
CA SER A 320 -14.06 1.77 3.65
C SER A 320 -14.29 3.27 3.90
N LEU A 321 -13.41 3.92 4.69
CA LEU A 321 -13.48 5.35 4.97
C LEU A 321 -13.13 6.19 3.75
N LEU A 322 -12.10 5.81 3.00
CA LEU A 322 -11.74 6.44 1.73
C LEU A 322 -12.91 6.36 0.74
N LEU A 323 -13.49 5.18 0.56
CA LEU A 323 -14.67 4.98 -0.30
C LEU A 323 -15.88 5.83 0.15
N ALA A 324 -16.09 6.02 1.46
CA ALA A 324 -17.14 6.87 1.99
C ALA A 324 -16.89 8.38 1.73
N SER A 325 -15.65 8.84 1.86
CA SER A 325 -15.24 10.22 1.53
C SER A 325 -15.50 10.55 0.06
N LEU A 326 -15.11 9.64 -0.84
CA LEU A 326 -15.33 9.78 -2.29
C LEU A 326 -16.82 9.77 -2.66
N LYS A 327 -17.63 8.89 -2.04
CA LYS A 327 -19.09 8.84 -2.27
C LYS A 327 -19.79 10.15 -1.95
N LYS A 328 -19.34 10.86 -0.92
CA LYS A 328 -19.89 12.17 -0.52
C LYS A 328 -19.47 13.32 -1.44
N LYS A 329 -18.53 13.10 -2.37
CA LYS A 329 -17.86 14.15 -3.17
C LYS A 329 -17.19 15.21 -2.27
N GLU A 330 -16.63 14.78 -1.14
CA GLU A 330 -15.78 15.64 -0.30
C GLU A 330 -14.61 16.17 -1.15
N LYS A 331 -14.25 17.46 -0.98
CA LYS A 331 -13.16 18.05 -1.76
C LYS A 331 -11.87 17.31 -1.48
N HIS A 332 -11.33 16.64 -2.51
CA HIS A 332 -10.08 15.90 -2.39
C HIS A 332 -8.98 16.83 -1.89
N ASN A 333 -8.13 16.29 -1.03
CA ASN A 333 -7.06 17.03 -0.42
C ASN A 333 -5.82 16.17 -0.30
N VAL A 334 -4.76 16.79 0.19
CA VAL A 334 -3.46 16.17 0.39
C VAL A 334 -3.54 14.89 1.24
N THR A 335 -4.39 14.86 2.26
CA THR A 335 -4.56 13.70 3.13
C THR A 335 -5.26 12.53 2.40
N THR A 336 -6.15 12.82 1.44
CA THR A 336 -6.69 11.83 0.50
C THR A 336 -5.57 11.21 -0.34
N LEU A 337 -4.68 12.03 -0.91
CA LEU A 337 -3.53 11.57 -1.68
C LEU A 337 -2.57 10.69 -0.85
N LEU A 338 -2.22 11.13 0.37
CA LEU A 338 -1.37 10.34 1.26
C LEU A 338 -2.01 9.01 1.67
N THR A 339 -3.34 8.96 1.84
CA THR A 339 -4.07 7.70 2.09
C THR A 339 -3.90 6.73 0.92
N ILE A 340 -4.03 7.22 -0.31
CA ILE A 340 -3.90 6.39 -1.53
C ILE A 340 -2.45 5.91 -1.71
N LEU A 341 -1.44 6.75 -1.45
CA LEU A 341 -0.03 6.35 -1.49
C LEU A 341 0.34 5.33 -0.39
N GLN A 342 -0.25 5.47 0.81
CA GLN A 342 -0.07 4.50 1.89
C GLN A 342 -0.72 3.14 1.57
N LEU A 343 -1.92 3.14 0.98
CA LEU A 343 -2.57 1.92 0.50
C LEU A 343 -1.76 1.27 -0.64
N ALA A 344 -1.33 2.04 -1.65
CA ALA A 344 -0.45 1.55 -2.72
C ALA A 344 0.84 0.87 -2.20
N THR A 345 1.37 1.36 -1.08
CA THR A 345 2.55 0.76 -0.42
C THR A 345 2.20 -0.56 0.26
N ILE A 346 1.02 -0.70 0.87
CA ILE A 346 0.56 -1.99 1.40
C ILE A 346 0.37 -3.00 0.26
N GLU A 347 -0.21 -2.59 -0.87
CA GLU A 347 -0.37 -3.46 -2.04
C GLU A 347 0.97 -3.91 -2.64
N GLU A 348 1.98 -3.04 -2.60
CA GLU A 348 3.35 -3.38 -3.02
C GLU A 348 3.96 -4.48 -2.14
N TYR A 349 3.87 -4.34 -0.81
CA TYR A 349 4.35 -5.37 0.12
C TYR A 349 3.58 -6.70 0.01
N LEU A 350 2.30 -6.67 -0.37
CA LEU A 350 1.52 -7.87 -0.67
C LEU A 350 1.80 -8.46 -2.06
N GLY A 351 2.55 -7.77 -2.92
CA GLY A 351 2.73 -8.17 -4.32
C GLY A 351 1.43 -8.10 -5.15
N ASP A 352 0.44 -7.31 -4.72
CA ASP A 352 -0.83 -7.07 -5.42
C ASP A 352 -0.67 -5.89 -6.39
N TRP A 353 0.12 -6.13 -7.45
CA TRP A 353 0.44 -5.10 -8.44
C TRP A 353 -0.79 -4.61 -9.21
N ALA A 354 -1.87 -5.39 -9.27
CA ALA A 354 -3.12 -4.97 -9.89
C ALA A 354 -3.77 -3.82 -9.11
N ASN A 355 -3.87 -3.96 -7.79
CA ASN A 355 -4.45 -2.93 -6.94
C ASN A 355 -3.47 -1.76 -6.69
N LEU A 356 -2.16 -2.01 -6.63
CA LEU A 356 -1.13 -0.96 -6.69
C LEU A 356 -1.32 -0.04 -7.91
N MET A 357 -1.50 -0.62 -9.12
CA MET A 357 -1.73 0.16 -10.34
C MET A 357 -3.04 0.96 -10.33
N GLY A 358 -4.09 0.48 -9.66
CA GLY A 358 -5.32 1.24 -9.46
C GLY A 358 -5.14 2.44 -8.51
N HIS A 359 -4.42 2.26 -7.41
CA HIS A 359 -4.05 3.36 -6.51
C HIS A 359 -3.12 4.37 -7.18
N GLN A 360 -2.12 3.91 -7.95
CA GLN A 360 -1.23 4.79 -8.73
C GLN A 360 -2.02 5.68 -9.70
N ARG A 361 -3.05 5.15 -10.37
CA ARG A 361 -3.91 5.93 -11.27
C ARG A 361 -4.66 7.06 -10.53
N ALA A 362 -5.22 6.78 -9.35
CA ALA A 362 -5.91 7.80 -8.57
C ALA A 362 -4.97 8.80 -7.89
N ALA A 363 -3.76 8.37 -7.50
CA ALA A 363 -2.72 9.26 -7.00
C ALA A 363 -2.25 10.24 -8.07
N LEU A 364 -2.15 9.82 -9.33
CA LEU A 364 -1.88 10.71 -10.48
C LEU A 364 -2.97 11.77 -10.64
N GLU A 365 -4.25 11.33 -10.67
CA GLU A 365 -5.39 12.26 -10.75
C GLU A 365 -5.28 13.33 -9.66
N LEU A 366 -5.07 12.94 -8.39
CA LEU A 366 -4.94 13.89 -7.29
C LEU A 366 -3.69 14.76 -7.34
N ILE A 367 -2.53 14.24 -7.77
CA ILE A 367 -1.31 15.06 -7.93
C ILE A 367 -1.54 16.17 -8.95
N THR A 368 -2.21 15.85 -10.06
CA THR A 368 -2.56 16.84 -11.10
C THR A 368 -3.76 17.74 -10.76
N GLU A 369 -4.65 17.31 -9.85
CA GLU A 369 -5.77 18.12 -9.31
C GLU A 369 -5.30 19.12 -8.24
N LEU A 370 -4.28 18.75 -7.45
CA LEU A 370 -3.80 19.52 -6.28
C LEU A 370 -2.56 20.38 -6.54
N PHE A 371 -1.72 20.03 -7.53
CA PHE A 371 -0.42 20.67 -7.73
C PHE A 371 -0.06 20.93 -9.21
N THR A 372 0.96 21.76 -9.40
CA THR A 372 1.76 21.85 -10.63
C THR A 372 3.20 21.39 -10.33
N PRO A 373 4.06 21.14 -11.33
CA PRO A 373 5.48 20.87 -11.10
C PRO A 373 6.16 21.91 -10.21
N GLN A 374 5.78 23.18 -10.34
CA GLN A 374 6.37 24.28 -9.58
C GLN A 374 5.80 24.41 -8.16
N THR A 375 4.53 24.04 -7.91
CA THR A 375 3.94 24.15 -6.56
C THR A 375 4.23 22.93 -5.68
N ILE A 376 4.37 21.73 -6.25
CA ILE A 376 4.61 20.52 -5.46
C ILE A 376 5.96 20.55 -4.72
N VAL A 377 7.00 21.15 -5.33
CA VAL A 377 8.36 21.18 -4.74
C VAL A 377 8.53 22.16 -3.58
N GLN A 378 7.62 23.13 -3.43
CA GLN A 378 7.73 24.22 -2.46
C GLN A 378 7.56 23.77 -1.00
N THR A 379 6.98 22.59 -0.76
CA THR A 379 6.72 22.08 0.58
C THR A 379 7.41 20.73 0.82
N PRO A 380 7.90 20.46 2.04
CA PRO A 380 8.36 19.14 2.46
C PRO A 380 7.44 17.99 2.06
N LEU A 381 6.14 18.20 2.32
CA LEU A 381 5.09 17.27 2.00
C LEU A 381 5.02 17.00 0.50
N GLY A 382 4.90 18.05 -0.32
CA GLY A 382 4.73 17.90 -1.76
C GLY A 382 5.95 17.21 -2.39
N ARG A 383 7.17 17.56 -1.97
CA ARG A 383 8.40 16.84 -2.37
C ARG A 383 8.33 15.36 -2.03
N MET A 384 7.84 14.98 -0.85
CA MET A 384 7.73 13.56 -0.49
C MET A 384 6.60 12.86 -1.27
N ALA A 385 5.44 13.49 -1.42
CA ALA A 385 4.33 12.94 -2.21
C ALA A 385 4.71 12.72 -3.69
N MET A 386 5.47 13.64 -4.29
CA MET A 386 6.06 13.49 -5.62
C MET A 386 7.01 12.29 -5.67
N ARG A 387 8.02 12.24 -4.78
CA ARG A 387 9.02 11.17 -4.75
C ARG A 387 8.39 9.79 -4.55
N TRP A 388 7.46 9.69 -3.62
CA TRP A 388 6.68 8.47 -3.32
C TRP A 388 5.89 7.99 -4.54
N TYR A 389 5.12 8.89 -5.17
CA TYR A 389 4.39 8.56 -6.40
C TYR A 389 5.33 8.15 -7.55
N SER A 390 6.38 8.94 -7.80
CA SER A 390 7.30 8.75 -8.93
C SER A 390 8.02 7.40 -8.89
N ARG A 391 8.17 6.80 -7.70
CA ARG A 391 8.75 5.47 -7.54
C ARG A 391 7.89 4.41 -8.20
N PHE A 392 6.58 4.42 -7.92
CA PHE A 392 5.63 3.51 -8.56
C PHE A 392 5.57 3.77 -10.07
N ASP A 393 5.42 5.03 -10.49
CA ASP A 393 5.23 5.41 -11.89
C ASP A 393 6.44 5.05 -12.79
N VAL A 394 7.66 5.34 -12.32
CA VAL A 394 8.90 4.98 -13.04
C VAL A 394 9.14 3.47 -13.03
N PHE A 395 8.87 2.76 -11.94
CA PHE A 395 9.04 1.30 -11.91
C PHE A 395 8.06 0.59 -12.85
N ILE A 396 6.76 0.94 -12.81
CA ILE A 396 5.73 0.41 -13.71
C ILE A 396 6.08 0.70 -15.17
N GLY A 397 6.55 1.93 -15.46
CA GLY A 397 6.95 2.34 -16.80
C GLY A 397 8.17 1.58 -17.33
N ILE A 398 9.27 1.53 -16.56
CA ILE A 398 10.49 0.81 -16.92
C ILE A 398 10.20 -0.67 -17.13
N MET A 399 9.55 -1.34 -16.16
CA MET A 399 9.32 -2.78 -16.26
C MET A 399 8.32 -3.13 -17.36
N GLY A 400 7.27 -2.32 -17.55
CA GLY A 400 6.25 -2.56 -18.57
C GLY A 400 6.61 -2.15 -20.01
N SER A 401 7.74 -1.47 -20.22
CA SER A 401 8.03 -0.69 -21.45
C SER A 401 6.88 0.26 -21.79
N PHE A 402 6.53 1.13 -20.84
CA PHE A 402 5.55 2.19 -21.02
C PHE A 402 6.19 3.55 -20.68
N PRO A 403 5.73 4.65 -21.32
CA PRO A 403 6.06 5.98 -20.81
C PRO A 403 5.51 6.18 -19.39
N THR A 404 6.17 7.01 -18.58
CA THR A 404 5.66 7.42 -17.28
C THR A 404 4.36 8.20 -17.40
N SER A 405 3.51 8.12 -16.38
CA SER A 405 2.24 8.84 -16.36
C SER A 405 2.42 10.32 -15.99
N LEU A 406 3.43 10.67 -15.17
CA LEU A 406 3.87 12.05 -15.01
C LEU A 406 4.81 12.49 -16.14
N PRO A 407 4.58 13.66 -16.77
CA PRO A 407 5.50 14.26 -17.73
C PRO A 407 6.84 14.68 -17.11
N ARG A 408 7.90 14.69 -17.96
CA ARG A 408 9.27 15.16 -17.64
C ARG A 408 9.34 16.41 -16.77
N ALA A 409 8.47 17.40 -17.00
CA ALA A 409 8.45 18.67 -16.27
C ALA A 409 8.37 18.51 -14.73
N TRP A 410 7.71 17.48 -14.22
CA TRP A 410 7.64 17.18 -12.79
C TRP A 410 8.98 16.72 -12.22
N PHE A 411 9.74 15.94 -13.00
CA PHE A 411 11.07 15.44 -12.63
C PHE A 411 12.12 16.54 -12.75
N SER A 412 12.07 17.36 -13.81
CA SER A 412 12.92 18.54 -13.95
C SER A 412 12.72 19.52 -12.79
N ALA A 413 11.47 19.86 -12.43
CA ALA A 413 11.21 20.78 -11.31
C ALA A 413 11.78 20.29 -9.96
N MET A 414 11.85 18.97 -9.72
CA MET A 414 12.53 18.40 -8.55
C MET A 414 14.06 18.56 -8.63
N VAL A 415 14.68 18.35 -9.80
CA VAL A 415 16.12 18.57 -10.01
C VAL A 415 16.47 20.05 -9.86
N ASP A 416 15.73 20.94 -10.54
CA ASP A 416 15.90 22.39 -10.48
C ASP A 416 15.79 22.91 -9.03
N TYR A 417 14.81 22.39 -8.26
CA TYR A 417 14.66 22.71 -6.84
C TYR A 417 15.87 22.23 -6.02
N CYS A 418 16.31 20.97 -6.20
CA CYS A 418 17.43 20.43 -5.46
C CYS A 418 18.76 21.13 -5.82
N ASP A 419 18.97 21.54 -7.07
CA ASP A 419 20.12 22.36 -7.48
C ASP A 419 20.10 23.72 -6.76
N ALA A 420 18.94 24.37 -6.69
CA ALA A 420 18.79 25.61 -5.91
C ALA A 420 19.05 25.42 -4.40
N GLN A 421 18.69 24.27 -3.83
CA GLN A 421 19.00 23.96 -2.43
C GLN A 421 20.49 23.68 -2.20
N VAL A 422 21.16 22.91 -3.07
CA VAL A 422 22.61 22.66 -2.99
C VAL A 422 23.42 23.94 -3.23
N ALA A 423 22.94 24.85 -4.07
CA ALA A 423 23.56 26.17 -4.25
C ALA A 423 23.36 27.10 -3.04
N ALA A 424 22.25 26.96 -2.30
CA ALA A 424 21.96 27.76 -1.10
C ALA A 424 22.65 27.23 0.16
N ASP A 425 22.77 25.90 0.32
CA ASP A 425 23.56 25.24 1.35
C ASP A 425 24.47 24.15 0.74
N PRO A 426 25.68 24.52 0.29
CA PRO A 426 26.66 23.58 -0.25
C PRO A 426 27.24 22.58 0.77
N ASN A 427 26.94 22.72 2.06
CA ASN A 427 27.41 21.79 3.10
C ASN A 427 26.35 20.74 3.47
N SER A 428 25.10 20.91 3.01
CA SER A 428 24.02 19.96 3.24
C SER A 428 24.23 18.64 2.50
N ILE A 429 24.71 17.63 3.24
CA ILE A 429 24.78 16.23 2.78
C ILE A 429 23.40 15.75 2.32
N SER A 430 22.32 16.12 3.02
CA SER A 430 20.97 15.69 2.65
C SER A 430 20.54 16.27 1.30
N TRP A 431 20.73 17.57 1.05
CA TRP A 431 20.41 18.15 -0.26
C TRP A 431 21.26 17.55 -1.39
N ARG A 432 22.53 17.25 -1.13
CA ARG A 432 23.41 16.57 -2.11
C ARG A 432 22.91 15.16 -2.45
N VAL A 433 22.44 14.38 -1.47
CA VAL A 433 21.82 13.07 -1.70
C VAL A 433 20.49 13.19 -2.47
N GLU A 434 19.60 14.11 -2.08
CA GLU A 434 18.34 14.40 -2.81
C GLU A 434 18.58 14.80 -4.26
N ASN A 435 19.64 15.56 -4.50
CA ASN A 435 20.08 16.05 -5.80
C ASN A 435 20.61 14.92 -6.70
N CYS A 436 21.43 14.01 -6.16
CA CYS A 436 21.83 12.78 -6.85
C CYS A 436 20.63 11.87 -7.13
N ALA A 437 19.75 11.65 -6.14
CA ALA A 437 18.56 10.81 -6.28
C ALA A 437 17.59 11.34 -7.37
N SER A 438 17.35 12.65 -7.37
CA SER A 438 16.45 13.30 -8.33
C SER A 438 16.99 13.23 -9.77
N ARG A 439 18.31 13.37 -9.96
CA ARG A 439 18.95 13.16 -11.28
C ARG A 439 18.85 11.71 -11.74
N LEU A 440 19.13 10.74 -10.87
CA LEU A 440 19.03 9.31 -11.21
C LEU A 440 17.59 8.96 -11.62
N ARG A 441 16.59 9.44 -10.86
CA ARG A 441 15.17 9.28 -11.16
C ARG A 441 14.73 9.97 -12.45
N LEU A 442 15.32 11.11 -12.82
CA LEU A 442 15.09 11.77 -14.12
C LEU A 442 15.59 10.90 -15.28
N VAL A 443 16.80 10.32 -15.18
CA VAL A 443 17.33 9.39 -16.19
C VAL A 443 16.48 8.13 -16.30
N SER A 444 16.03 7.56 -15.17
CA SER A 444 15.08 6.44 -15.16
C SER A 444 13.75 6.76 -15.86
N MET A 445 13.23 7.98 -15.70
CA MET A 445 12.04 8.43 -16.42
C MET A 445 12.30 8.54 -17.94
N GLU A 446 13.44 9.08 -18.36
CA GLU A 446 13.80 9.14 -19.79
C GLU A 446 13.94 7.74 -20.41
N MET A 447 14.56 6.78 -19.70
CA MET A 447 14.61 5.38 -20.11
C MET A 447 13.21 4.80 -20.32
N SER A 448 12.28 5.07 -19.39
CA SER A 448 10.87 4.65 -19.51
C SER A 448 10.19 5.20 -20.77
N LEU A 449 10.44 6.48 -21.11
CA LEU A 449 9.94 7.08 -22.35
C LEU A 449 10.55 6.41 -23.59
N LEU A 450 11.85 6.10 -23.58
CA LEU A 450 12.53 5.44 -24.69
C LEU A 450 11.99 4.01 -24.91
N PHE A 451 11.90 3.20 -23.86
CA PHE A 451 11.35 1.84 -23.95
C PHE A 451 9.90 1.84 -24.43
N GLY A 452 9.10 2.82 -24.01
CA GLY A 452 7.74 3.05 -24.51
C GLY A 452 7.71 3.25 -26.03
N LYS A 453 8.52 4.20 -26.54
CA LYS A 453 8.63 4.48 -27.99
C LYS A 453 9.15 3.28 -28.79
N GLY A 454 10.11 2.53 -28.24
CA GLY A 454 10.65 1.33 -28.91
C GLY A 454 9.59 0.24 -29.10
N VAL A 455 8.67 0.08 -28.13
CA VAL A 455 7.56 -0.88 -28.22
C VAL A 455 6.41 -0.39 -29.11
N SER A 456 6.13 0.92 -29.16
CA SER A 456 5.11 1.47 -30.07
C SER A 456 5.61 1.74 -31.50
N GLN A 457 6.93 1.70 -31.72
CA GLN A 457 7.60 2.07 -32.97
C GLN A 457 7.49 3.57 -33.33
N ASP A 458 7.24 4.43 -32.34
CA ASP A 458 7.18 5.91 -32.48
C ASP A 458 8.58 6.58 -32.54
N ILE A 459 9.59 5.88 -33.07
CA ILE A 459 10.99 6.31 -33.15
C ILE A 459 11.74 5.47 -34.20
N THR A 460 12.68 6.07 -34.94
CA THR A 460 13.52 5.30 -35.87
C THR A 460 14.59 4.50 -35.13
N GLN A 461 15.12 3.44 -35.75
CA GLN A 461 16.20 2.63 -35.15
C GLN A 461 17.47 3.46 -34.90
N GLU A 462 17.77 4.44 -35.74
CA GLU A 462 18.93 5.33 -35.59
C GLU A 462 18.76 6.25 -34.36
N GLU A 463 17.60 6.91 -34.23
CA GLU A 463 17.26 7.72 -33.06
C GLU A 463 17.21 6.89 -31.77
N TYR A 464 16.63 5.68 -31.81
CA TYR A 464 16.55 4.77 -30.67
C TYR A 464 17.95 4.36 -30.18
N THR A 465 18.87 4.08 -31.11
CA THR A 465 20.26 3.74 -30.81
C THR A 465 21.04 4.96 -30.28
N ALA A 466 20.76 6.16 -30.80
CA ALA A 466 21.36 7.40 -30.34
C ALA A 466 20.90 7.79 -28.92
N GLU A 467 19.60 7.68 -28.62
CA GLU A 467 19.04 7.95 -27.29
C GLU A 467 19.53 6.92 -26.26
N HIS A 468 19.68 5.65 -26.63
CA HIS A 468 20.32 4.65 -25.77
C HIS A 468 21.77 5.03 -25.41
N ARG A 469 22.56 5.51 -26.38
CA ARG A 469 23.92 6.00 -26.10
C ARG A 469 23.89 7.20 -25.15
N ARG A 470 23.03 8.19 -25.43
CA ARG A 470 22.85 9.38 -24.57
C ARG A 470 22.45 9.02 -23.13
N LEU A 471 21.68 7.96 -22.93
CA LEU A 471 21.29 7.48 -21.61
C LEU A 471 22.40 6.71 -20.90
N ALA A 472 23.24 5.95 -21.62
CA ALA A 472 24.47 5.40 -21.06
C ALA A 472 25.43 6.52 -20.62
N ASP A 473 25.71 7.48 -21.51
CA ASP A 473 26.53 8.67 -21.22
C ASP A 473 26.03 9.44 -19.99
N ALA A 474 24.70 9.51 -19.78
CA ALA A 474 24.08 10.15 -18.63
C ALA A 474 24.22 9.33 -17.33
N LEU A 475 24.17 7.99 -17.39
CA LEU A 475 24.39 7.11 -16.25
C LEU A 475 25.86 7.11 -15.81
N ASP A 476 26.79 7.08 -16.74
CA ASP A 476 28.23 7.17 -16.45
C ASP A 476 28.62 8.57 -15.98
N GLY A 477 28.04 9.62 -16.59
CA GLY A 477 28.17 10.99 -16.13
C GLY A 477 27.66 11.18 -14.70
N TRP A 478 26.54 10.54 -14.32
CA TRP A 478 26.02 10.55 -12.95
C TRP A 478 26.96 9.84 -11.97
N LYS A 479 27.53 8.68 -12.33
CA LYS A 479 28.42 7.91 -11.44
C LYS A 479 29.76 8.60 -11.21
N ASN A 480 30.37 9.08 -12.29
CA ASN A 480 31.67 9.76 -12.24
C ASN A 480 31.54 11.16 -11.61
N GLY A 481 30.45 11.87 -11.91
CA GLY A 481 30.10 13.18 -11.37
C GLY A 481 29.44 13.18 -9.98
N MET A 482 29.25 12.02 -9.33
CA MET A 482 28.78 11.95 -7.95
C MET A 482 29.69 12.76 -7.03
N ASP A 483 29.14 13.63 -6.19
CA ASP A 483 29.98 14.56 -5.42
C ASP A 483 30.96 13.84 -4.48
N ALA A 484 32.18 14.39 -4.34
CA ALA A 484 33.23 13.84 -3.50
C ALA A 484 32.82 13.76 -2.01
N THR A 485 31.99 14.68 -1.50
CA THR A 485 31.50 14.63 -0.11
C THR A 485 30.55 13.45 0.15
N LEU A 486 29.95 12.88 -0.90
CA LEU A 486 29.14 11.65 -0.81
C LEU A 486 29.97 10.38 -0.97
N ARG A 487 31.29 10.52 -1.22
CA ARG A 487 32.25 9.44 -1.45
C ARG A 487 33.43 9.48 -0.48
N ASP A 488 33.31 10.23 0.62
CA ASP A 488 34.38 10.42 1.60
C ASP A 488 34.82 9.07 2.23
N PRO A 489 36.08 8.64 2.03
CA PRO A 489 36.60 7.39 2.56
C PRO A 489 36.54 7.27 4.08
N ALA A 490 36.49 8.40 4.82
CA ALA A 490 36.39 8.39 6.29
C ALA A 490 35.10 7.72 6.80
N TYR A 491 34.05 7.64 5.98
CA TYR A 491 32.80 6.98 6.32
C TYR A 491 32.70 5.54 5.79
N LEU A 492 33.67 5.03 5.03
CA LEU A 492 33.63 3.64 4.57
C LEU A 492 33.73 2.66 5.75
N VAL A 493 32.96 1.57 5.71
CA VAL A 493 33.12 0.46 6.65
C VAL A 493 34.29 -0.40 6.18
N ALA A 494 35.40 -0.33 6.94
CA ALA A 494 36.55 -1.21 6.77
C ALA A 494 36.57 -2.34 7.82
N ASP A 495 36.00 -2.06 8.98
CA ASP A 495 35.88 -2.94 10.14
C ASP A 495 34.51 -3.64 10.17
N PHE A 496 34.50 -4.90 9.74
CA PHE A 496 33.47 -5.85 10.12
C PHE A 496 33.98 -6.65 11.32
N THR A 497 33.13 -6.83 12.34
CA THR A 497 33.29 -7.87 13.36
C THR A 497 32.44 -9.07 12.94
N PRO A 498 33.03 -10.11 12.29
CA PRO A 498 32.25 -11.23 11.77
C PRO A 498 31.80 -12.15 12.91
N ASP A 499 30.55 -12.01 13.35
CA ASP A 499 29.91 -12.91 14.33
C ASP A 499 29.72 -14.36 13.79
N ARG A 500 29.93 -14.56 12.48
CA ARG A 500 29.94 -15.86 11.80
C ARG A 500 31.14 -15.96 10.84
N PRO A 501 31.75 -17.14 10.66
CA PRO A 501 32.63 -17.37 9.51
C PRO A 501 31.86 -17.19 8.18
N ALA A 502 32.58 -16.95 7.09
CA ALA A 502 31.97 -16.85 5.77
C ALA A 502 31.28 -18.17 5.36
N ASP A 503 30.05 -18.10 4.86
CA ASP A 503 29.31 -19.27 4.36
C ASP A 503 29.94 -19.73 3.03
N PRO A 504 30.38 -21.00 2.88
CA PRO A 504 30.86 -21.53 1.61
C PRO A 504 29.85 -21.41 0.46
N ALA A 505 28.55 -21.23 0.76
CA ALA A 505 27.49 -20.95 -0.20
C ALA A 505 27.33 -19.47 -0.58
N ASP A 506 28.03 -18.51 0.03
CA ASP A 506 28.04 -17.11 -0.42
C ASP A 506 28.80 -16.94 -1.74
N ILE A 507 28.25 -16.14 -2.67
CA ILE A 507 28.85 -15.82 -3.98
C ILE A 507 29.72 -14.55 -3.97
N VAL A 508 29.70 -13.82 -2.87
CA VAL A 508 30.36 -12.52 -2.63
C VAL A 508 30.90 -12.53 -1.20
N ASN A 509 31.78 -11.60 -0.82
CA ASN A 509 32.26 -11.53 0.57
C ASN A 509 31.34 -10.61 1.41
N PRO A 510 30.47 -11.14 2.31
CA PRO A 510 29.58 -10.29 3.13
C PRO A 510 30.32 -9.34 4.09
N PHE A 511 31.63 -9.50 4.26
CA PHE A 511 32.50 -8.69 5.11
C PHE A 511 33.54 -7.90 4.30
N ALA A 512 33.26 -7.62 3.02
CA ALA A 512 34.15 -6.87 2.14
C ALA A 512 34.27 -5.40 2.59
N PRO A 513 35.48 -4.91 2.94
CA PRO A 513 35.68 -3.52 3.34
C PRO A 513 35.47 -2.57 2.15
N GLY A 514 34.99 -1.37 2.42
CA GLY A 514 34.82 -0.32 1.41
C GLY A 514 33.56 -0.43 0.53
N VAL A 515 32.68 -1.41 0.78
CA VAL A 515 31.44 -1.59 -0.01
C VAL A 515 30.30 -0.68 0.44
N LEU A 516 30.21 -0.39 1.74
CA LEU A 516 29.16 0.49 2.28
C LEU A 516 29.69 1.62 3.16
N PHE A 517 28.93 2.71 3.20
CA PHE A 517 29.20 3.90 3.99
C PHE A 517 28.40 3.91 5.30
N ARG A 518 29.02 4.39 6.37
CA ARG A 518 28.38 4.71 7.65
C ARG A 518 27.44 5.91 7.50
N PRO A 519 26.42 6.07 8.37
CA PRO A 519 25.70 7.33 8.51
C PRO A 519 26.68 8.51 8.73
N PRO A 520 26.42 9.69 8.12
CA PRO A 520 25.25 10.05 7.33
C PRO A 520 25.31 9.58 5.86
N LEU A 521 26.44 9.05 5.38
CA LEU A 521 26.66 8.73 3.97
C LEU A 521 26.07 7.38 3.50
N PHE A 522 25.44 6.59 4.37
CA PHE A 522 24.79 5.30 4.02
C PHE A 522 23.85 5.39 2.80
N ALA A 523 23.20 6.54 2.58
CA ALA A 523 22.38 6.78 1.40
C ALA A 523 23.16 6.69 0.06
N ALA A 524 24.47 6.97 0.04
CA ALA A 524 25.32 6.82 -1.14
C ALA A 524 25.56 5.33 -1.51
N THR A 525 25.49 4.42 -0.54
CA THR A 525 25.47 2.96 -0.79
C THR A 525 24.18 2.56 -1.50
N ILE A 526 23.02 3.05 -1.01
CA ILE A 526 21.72 2.77 -1.64
C ILE A 526 21.69 3.33 -3.07
N LEU A 527 22.08 4.60 -3.27
CA LEU A 527 22.15 5.22 -4.60
C LEU A 527 23.14 4.52 -5.54
N SER A 528 24.26 4.00 -5.02
CA SER A 528 25.18 3.20 -5.83
C SER A 528 24.55 1.88 -6.29
N CYS A 529 23.76 1.23 -5.45
CA CYS A 529 23.04 0.00 -5.80
C CYS A 529 21.89 0.26 -6.79
N GLU A 530 21.10 1.33 -6.58
CA GLU A 530 20.10 1.79 -7.56
C GLU A 530 20.77 2.07 -8.92
N TRP A 531 21.92 2.76 -8.95
CA TRP A 531 22.66 3.01 -10.18
C TRP A 531 23.10 1.72 -10.88
N HIS A 532 23.70 0.76 -10.17
CA HIS A 532 24.07 -0.51 -10.78
C HIS A 532 22.83 -1.22 -11.38
N SER A 533 21.69 -1.19 -10.69
CA SER A 533 20.44 -1.80 -11.15
C SER A 533 19.82 -1.09 -12.36
N ILE A 534 19.92 0.24 -12.43
CA ILE A 534 19.39 1.05 -13.52
C ILE A 534 20.26 0.87 -14.77
N THR A 535 21.59 0.87 -14.63
CA THR A 535 22.52 0.56 -15.74
C THR A 535 22.33 -0.87 -16.26
N LEU A 536 22.11 -1.84 -15.37
CA LEU A 536 21.79 -3.22 -15.72
C LEU A 536 20.49 -3.34 -16.53
N MET A 537 19.42 -2.66 -16.10
CA MET A 537 18.13 -2.60 -16.81
C MET A 537 18.15 -1.76 -18.11
N HIS A 538 19.12 -0.84 -18.23
CA HIS A 538 19.38 -0.09 -19.45
C HIS A 538 20.10 -0.95 -20.49
N GLY A 539 21.27 -1.51 -20.13
CA GLY A 539 22.12 -2.29 -21.04
C GLY A 539 21.46 -3.59 -21.50
N SER A 540 20.56 -4.17 -20.71
CA SER A 540 19.76 -5.33 -21.12
C SER A 540 18.70 -5.03 -22.20
N GLN A 541 18.59 -3.77 -22.66
CA GLN A 541 17.63 -3.34 -23.69
C GLN A 541 18.28 -2.50 -24.81
N SER A 542 19.56 -2.12 -24.67
CA SER A 542 20.27 -1.29 -25.67
C SER A 542 20.79 -2.08 -26.88
N ALA A 543 20.74 -3.41 -26.85
CA ALA A 543 21.18 -4.28 -27.94
C ALA A 543 20.15 -5.40 -28.20
N SER A 544 19.79 -5.60 -29.47
CA SER A 544 18.85 -6.67 -29.88
C SER A 544 19.45 -8.07 -29.67
N GLU A 545 20.77 -8.19 -29.84
CA GLU A 545 21.57 -9.32 -29.36
C GLU A 545 22.83 -8.75 -28.66
N PRO A 546 22.98 -8.89 -27.33
CA PRO A 546 24.16 -8.41 -26.62
C PRO A 546 25.37 -9.31 -26.90
N SER A 547 26.57 -8.73 -26.96
CA SER A 547 27.82 -9.49 -27.10
C SER A 547 28.17 -10.22 -25.79
N GLU A 548 29.11 -11.17 -25.85
CA GLU A 548 29.62 -11.84 -24.65
C GLU A 548 30.30 -10.87 -23.68
N GLU A 549 30.96 -9.83 -24.22
CA GLU A 549 31.54 -8.69 -23.47
C GLU A 549 30.43 -7.91 -22.73
N THR A 550 29.37 -7.48 -23.44
CA THR A 550 28.21 -6.81 -22.81
C THR A 550 27.53 -7.70 -21.75
N LEU A 551 27.46 -9.02 -21.98
CA LEU A 551 26.92 -9.96 -20.99
C LEU A 551 27.84 -10.17 -19.77
N ALA A 552 29.15 -9.92 -19.90
CA ALA A 552 30.08 -9.88 -18.78
C ALA A 552 29.90 -8.58 -17.97
N ASP A 553 29.82 -7.43 -18.63
CA ASP A 553 29.59 -6.11 -17.99
C ASP A 553 28.29 -6.12 -17.15
N LEU A 554 27.19 -6.60 -17.74
CA LEU A 554 25.91 -6.74 -17.06
C LEU A 554 26.00 -7.70 -15.84
N ARG A 555 26.86 -8.72 -15.89
CA ARG A 555 27.12 -9.61 -14.77
C ARG A 555 27.98 -8.96 -13.69
N GLU A 556 28.91 -8.07 -14.02
CA GLU A 556 29.64 -7.26 -13.03
C GLU A 556 28.68 -6.36 -12.26
N HIS A 557 27.76 -5.67 -12.94
CA HIS A 557 26.70 -4.88 -12.29
C HIS A 557 25.82 -5.75 -11.36
N ALA A 558 25.44 -6.96 -11.78
CA ALA A 558 24.69 -7.89 -10.95
C ALA A 558 25.48 -8.36 -9.71
N ASN A 559 26.77 -8.65 -9.88
CA ASN A 559 27.65 -9.04 -8.78
C ASN A 559 27.88 -7.90 -7.77
N ALA A 560 28.02 -6.65 -8.25
CA ALA A 560 28.13 -5.46 -7.40
C ALA A 560 26.88 -5.25 -6.54
N ILE A 561 25.68 -5.43 -7.12
CA ILE A 561 24.41 -5.42 -6.38
C ILE A 561 24.39 -6.52 -5.30
N CYS A 562 24.78 -7.76 -5.66
CA CYS A 562 24.84 -8.86 -4.69
C CYS A 562 25.82 -8.55 -3.55
N GLN A 563 26.97 -7.96 -3.85
CA GLN A 563 28.01 -7.56 -2.89
C GLN A 563 27.53 -6.43 -1.94
N ILE A 564 26.75 -5.47 -2.43
CA ILE A 564 26.12 -4.45 -1.59
C ILE A 564 25.03 -5.07 -0.71
N CYS A 565 24.13 -5.88 -1.26
CA CYS A 565 23.08 -6.55 -0.47
C CYS A 565 23.65 -7.46 0.63
N ALA A 566 24.72 -8.21 0.35
CA ALA A 566 25.36 -9.10 1.32
C ALA A 566 26.01 -8.37 2.50
N THR A 567 26.63 -7.22 2.24
CA THR A 567 27.29 -6.39 3.25
C THR A 567 26.27 -5.58 4.06
N VAL A 568 25.21 -5.06 3.41
CA VAL A 568 24.08 -4.41 4.11
C VAL A 568 23.31 -5.40 5.00
N GLU A 569 23.14 -6.67 4.58
CA GLU A 569 22.57 -7.72 5.44
C GLU A 569 23.46 -8.04 6.65
N SER A 570 24.78 -8.09 6.45
CA SER A 570 25.72 -8.61 7.45
C SER A 570 26.34 -7.54 8.35
N TRP A 571 26.04 -6.25 8.15
CA TRP A 571 26.52 -5.16 8.98
C TRP A 571 25.52 -4.80 10.10
N PRO A 572 25.85 -4.98 11.40
CA PRO A 572 24.87 -4.83 12.49
C PRO A 572 24.30 -3.42 12.69
N GLN A 573 24.92 -2.40 12.09
CA GLN A 573 24.47 -0.99 12.15
C GLN A 573 23.66 -0.56 10.91
N SER A 574 23.38 -1.47 9.98
CA SER A 574 22.50 -1.20 8.83
C SER A 574 21.13 -0.71 9.30
N PRO A 575 20.65 0.46 8.84
CA PRO A 575 19.35 0.99 9.24
C PRO A 575 18.20 0.01 8.96
N ALA A 576 17.22 -0.07 9.87
CA ALA A 576 16.04 -0.89 9.68
C ALA A 576 15.34 -0.55 8.34
N GLY A 577 14.96 -1.57 7.58
CA GLY A 577 14.37 -1.45 6.24
C GLY A 577 15.38 -1.35 5.08
N SER A 578 16.69 -1.28 5.32
CA SER A 578 17.69 -1.10 4.24
C SER A 578 17.67 -2.21 3.17
N LEU A 579 17.35 -3.46 3.54
CA LEU A 579 17.19 -4.53 2.55
C LEU A 579 15.90 -4.38 1.71
N ILE A 580 14.85 -3.74 2.24
CA ILE A 580 13.61 -3.51 1.49
C ILE A 580 13.85 -2.55 0.33
N ILE A 581 14.54 -1.42 0.55
CA ILE A 581 14.85 -0.49 -0.54
C ILE A 581 15.79 -1.10 -1.60
N LEU A 582 16.59 -2.10 -1.23
CA LEU A 582 17.46 -2.85 -2.15
C LEU A 582 16.76 -4.00 -2.88
N HIS A 583 15.52 -4.37 -2.51
CA HIS A 583 14.80 -5.48 -3.15
C HIS A 583 14.69 -5.39 -4.68
N PRO A 584 14.45 -4.21 -5.33
CA PRO A 584 14.29 -4.16 -6.78
C PRO A 584 15.63 -4.42 -7.47
N CYS A 585 16.71 -3.90 -6.88
CA CYS A 585 18.07 -4.10 -7.37
C CYS A 585 18.43 -5.58 -7.33
N LEU A 586 18.18 -6.26 -6.21
CA LEU A 586 18.42 -7.69 -6.06
C LEU A 586 17.57 -8.54 -7.01
N ALA A 587 16.28 -8.20 -7.17
CA ALA A 587 15.38 -8.91 -8.08
C ALA A 587 15.86 -8.82 -9.54
N ILE A 588 16.32 -7.63 -9.97
CA ILE A 588 16.92 -7.42 -11.29
C ILE A 588 18.27 -8.16 -11.41
N ALA A 589 19.15 -8.06 -10.41
CA ALA A 589 20.44 -8.76 -10.40
C ALA A 589 20.29 -10.28 -10.52
N GLY A 590 19.27 -10.87 -9.87
CA GLY A 590 18.92 -12.29 -10.00
C GLY A 590 18.64 -12.76 -11.42
N LEU A 591 18.31 -11.84 -12.35
CA LEU A 591 18.14 -12.15 -13.78
C LEU A 591 19.48 -12.22 -14.54
N PHE A 592 20.60 -11.74 -13.99
CA PHE A 592 21.90 -11.64 -14.67
C PHE A 592 23.09 -12.30 -13.96
N VAL A 593 22.92 -12.75 -12.71
CA VAL A 593 23.91 -13.62 -12.04
C VAL A 593 24.21 -14.88 -12.87
N GLN A 594 25.39 -15.46 -12.61
CA GLN A 594 25.84 -16.69 -13.25
C GLN A 594 24.81 -17.82 -13.12
N ARG A 595 24.58 -18.56 -14.21
CA ARG A 595 23.53 -19.60 -14.31
C ARG A 595 23.97 -20.94 -13.71
N ASP A 596 24.25 -20.95 -12.41
CA ASP A 596 24.58 -22.17 -11.66
C ASP A 596 23.80 -22.31 -10.36
N ALA A 597 23.82 -23.51 -9.80
CA ALA A 597 23.06 -23.86 -8.59
C ALA A 597 23.48 -23.06 -7.35
N LYS A 598 24.73 -22.60 -7.24
CA LYS A 598 25.18 -21.80 -6.09
C LYS A 598 24.60 -20.39 -6.17
N HIS A 599 24.70 -19.73 -7.33
CA HIS A 599 24.12 -18.41 -7.56
C HIS A 599 22.59 -18.42 -7.47
N HIS A 600 21.93 -19.43 -8.07
CA HIS A 600 20.48 -19.60 -7.96
C HIS A 600 20.04 -19.81 -6.51
N MET A 601 20.71 -20.67 -5.74
CA MET A 601 20.40 -20.89 -4.32
C MET A 601 20.68 -19.64 -3.47
N TRP A 602 21.71 -18.86 -3.79
CA TRP A 602 22.01 -17.61 -3.11
C TRP A 602 20.88 -16.58 -3.29
N ILE A 603 20.42 -16.35 -4.54
CA ILE A 603 19.28 -15.47 -4.79
C ILE A 603 18.01 -16.00 -4.09
N ARG A 604 17.76 -17.32 -4.09
CA ARG A 604 16.64 -17.94 -3.35
C ARG A 604 16.70 -17.65 -1.85
N LYS A 605 17.88 -17.75 -1.21
CA LYS A 605 18.07 -17.35 0.20
C LYS A 605 17.69 -15.88 0.44
N LYS A 606 18.10 -14.96 -0.45
CA LYS A 606 17.80 -13.53 -0.29
C LYS A 606 16.34 -13.17 -0.58
N LEU A 607 15.67 -13.84 -1.53
CA LEU A 607 14.23 -13.69 -1.77
C LEU A 607 13.40 -14.25 -0.60
N ALA A 608 13.81 -15.37 0.00
CA ALA A 608 13.21 -15.89 1.23
C ALA A 608 13.32 -14.91 2.41
N LEU A 609 14.49 -14.27 2.57
CA LEU A 609 14.72 -13.24 3.58
C LEU A 609 13.80 -12.03 3.39
N LEU A 610 13.65 -11.53 2.15
CA LEU A 610 12.77 -10.39 1.84
C LEU A 610 11.29 -10.68 2.11
N GLU A 611 10.80 -11.89 1.77
CA GLU A 611 9.46 -12.30 2.15
C GLU A 611 9.30 -12.46 3.66
N GLY A 612 10.33 -12.93 4.36
CA GLY A 612 10.39 -12.94 5.83
C GLY A 612 10.32 -11.55 6.46
N MET A 613 10.82 -10.52 5.77
CA MET A 613 10.65 -9.10 6.15
C MET A 613 9.29 -8.51 5.73
N GLY A 614 8.45 -9.30 5.04
CA GLY A 614 7.09 -8.95 4.63
C GLY A 614 6.91 -8.55 3.17
N TYR A 615 7.97 -8.55 2.35
CA TYR A 615 7.88 -8.08 0.96
C TYR A 615 7.61 -9.26 0.01
N ILE A 616 6.33 -9.55 -0.24
CA ILE A 616 5.85 -10.77 -0.90
C ILE A 616 6.08 -10.73 -2.41
N SER A 617 6.75 -11.76 -2.95
CA SER A 617 6.95 -11.87 -4.39
C SER A 617 5.64 -12.25 -5.10
N PRO A 618 5.22 -11.55 -6.16
CA PRO A 618 4.03 -11.90 -6.92
C PRO A 618 4.09 -13.32 -7.52
N ALA A 619 2.97 -14.02 -7.64
CA ALA A 619 2.91 -15.37 -8.24
C ALA A 619 3.57 -15.42 -9.64
N THR A 620 3.38 -14.40 -10.47
CA THR A 620 4.03 -14.29 -11.79
C THR A 620 5.55 -14.20 -11.68
N MET A 621 6.08 -13.41 -10.72
CA MET A 621 7.51 -13.36 -10.46
C MET A 621 8.05 -14.71 -10.00
N ARG A 622 7.35 -15.38 -9.07
CA ARG A 622 7.74 -16.70 -8.58
C ARG A 622 7.80 -17.75 -9.69
N LYS A 623 6.81 -17.76 -10.59
CA LYS A 623 6.79 -18.65 -11.77
C LYS A 623 8.00 -18.38 -12.68
N ASN A 624 8.21 -17.13 -13.07
CA ASN A 624 9.31 -16.77 -14.00
C ASN A 624 10.68 -17.08 -13.38
N MET A 625 10.87 -16.84 -12.07
CA MET A 625 12.10 -17.22 -11.36
C MET A 625 12.23 -18.75 -11.18
N SER A 626 11.14 -19.51 -11.03
CA SER A 626 11.18 -20.97 -10.96
C SER A 626 11.64 -21.61 -12.28
N GLU A 627 11.20 -21.05 -13.41
CA GLU A 627 11.66 -21.42 -14.75
C GLU A 627 13.14 -21.05 -14.94
N LEU A 628 13.53 -19.84 -14.53
CA LEU A 628 14.92 -19.36 -14.57
C LEU A 628 15.87 -20.25 -13.77
N PHE A 629 15.44 -20.68 -12.58
CA PHE A 629 16.21 -21.56 -11.70
C PHE A 629 16.15 -23.03 -12.08
N ARG A 630 15.25 -23.42 -13.02
CA ARG A 630 14.92 -24.80 -13.39
C ARG A 630 14.46 -25.65 -12.18
N ASP A 631 13.70 -25.04 -11.26
CA ASP A 631 13.15 -25.67 -10.08
C ASP A 631 11.74 -25.12 -9.76
N GLU A 632 10.72 -25.88 -10.15
CA GLU A 632 9.30 -25.54 -9.96
C GLU A 632 8.92 -25.29 -8.50
N SER A 633 9.66 -25.85 -7.53
CA SER A 633 9.36 -25.69 -6.10
C SER A 633 9.37 -24.22 -5.66
N CYS A 634 10.17 -23.38 -6.34
CA CYS A 634 10.26 -21.94 -6.11
C CYS A 634 8.89 -21.23 -6.22
N THR A 635 7.96 -21.80 -7.00
CA THR A 635 6.58 -21.31 -7.12
C THR A 635 5.82 -21.42 -5.79
N ARG A 636 6.02 -22.53 -5.05
CA ARG A 636 5.47 -22.78 -3.71
C ARG A 636 6.24 -21.99 -2.65
N TRP A 637 7.56 -22.13 -2.61
CA TRP A 637 8.46 -21.45 -1.68
C TRP A 637 9.91 -21.45 -2.18
N TRP A 638 10.67 -20.43 -1.81
CA TRP A 638 12.03 -20.20 -2.30
C TRP A 638 13.04 -21.26 -1.85
N LEU A 639 12.95 -21.75 -0.61
CA LEU A 639 13.92 -22.71 -0.05
C LEU A 639 13.38 -24.15 -0.07
N PRO A 640 14.28 -25.16 -0.14
CA PRO A 640 13.88 -26.56 0.00
C PRO A 640 13.14 -26.84 1.33
N ASN A 641 12.29 -27.87 1.34
CA ASN A 641 11.62 -28.37 2.55
C ASN A 641 10.79 -27.32 3.32
N ASP A 642 10.29 -26.27 2.63
CA ASP A 642 9.61 -25.12 3.22
C ASP A 642 10.43 -24.38 4.31
N GLU A 643 11.77 -24.41 4.25
CA GLU A 643 12.66 -23.78 5.23
C GLU A 643 12.37 -22.27 5.37
N GLY A 644 12.04 -21.83 6.59
CA GLY A 644 11.69 -20.43 6.88
C GLY A 644 10.27 -20.01 6.48
N PHE A 645 9.49 -20.87 5.80
CA PHE A 645 8.13 -20.54 5.32
C PHE A 645 7.10 -20.65 6.46
N SER A 646 7.12 -19.69 7.39
CA SER A 646 6.27 -19.70 8.59
C SER A 646 4.77 -19.73 8.25
N PRO A 647 3.90 -20.25 9.13
CA PRO A 647 2.45 -20.32 8.88
C PRO A 647 1.80 -18.96 8.58
N ILE A 648 2.32 -17.88 9.15
CA ILE A 648 1.86 -16.52 8.84
C ILE A 648 2.30 -16.07 7.44
N LEU A 649 3.52 -16.37 6.99
CA LEU A 649 3.95 -16.10 5.61
C LEU A 649 3.15 -16.93 4.59
N GLN A 650 2.86 -18.20 4.89
CA GLN A 650 1.97 -19.04 4.08
C GLN A 650 0.57 -18.39 3.95
N SER A 651 0.03 -17.90 5.06
CA SER A 651 -1.29 -17.26 5.10
C SER A 651 -1.33 -15.92 4.34
N ILE A 652 -0.30 -15.09 4.48
CA ILE A 652 -0.18 -13.80 3.76
C ILE A 652 -0.01 -14.05 2.25
N ARG A 653 0.87 -14.99 1.84
CA ARG A 653 1.08 -15.34 0.43
C ARG A 653 -0.19 -15.92 -0.21
N ALA A 654 -0.92 -16.78 0.49
CA ALA A 654 -2.21 -17.31 0.01
C ALA A 654 -3.26 -16.21 -0.19
N PHE A 655 -3.39 -15.29 0.78
CA PHE A 655 -4.28 -14.12 0.68
C PHE A 655 -3.92 -13.20 -0.50
N ALA A 656 -2.63 -12.95 -0.71
CA ALA A 656 -2.14 -12.17 -1.85
C ALA A 656 -2.39 -12.86 -3.21
N ASP A 657 -2.23 -14.18 -3.29
CA ASP A 657 -2.46 -14.95 -4.52
C ASP A 657 -3.96 -15.03 -4.87
N GLU A 658 -4.84 -15.18 -3.87
CA GLU A 658 -6.31 -15.12 -4.06
C GLU A 658 -6.75 -13.72 -4.57
N ARG A 659 -6.25 -12.65 -3.93
CA ARG A 659 -6.52 -11.27 -4.38
C ARG A 659 -6.04 -11.00 -5.79
N ASN A 660 -4.81 -11.40 -6.14
CA ASN A 660 -4.26 -11.25 -7.48
C ASN A 660 -5.14 -11.99 -8.52
N ALA A 661 -5.60 -13.21 -8.21
CA ALA A 661 -6.49 -13.98 -9.09
C ALA A 661 -7.85 -13.27 -9.30
N ALA A 662 -8.45 -12.71 -8.24
CA ALA A 662 -9.69 -11.94 -8.34
C ALA A 662 -9.51 -10.61 -9.11
N ALA A 663 -8.37 -9.93 -8.94
CA ALA A 663 -8.03 -8.72 -9.67
C ALA A 663 -7.84 -8.98 -11.18
N ILE A 664 -7.23 -10.12 -11.54
CA ILE A 664 -7.06 -10.55 -12.93
C ILE A 664 -8.39 -10.63 -13.69
N LEU A 665 -9.44 -11.12 -13.04
CA LEU A 665 -10.80 -11.26 -13.59
C LEU A 665 -11.56 -9.92 -13.68
N THR A 666 -11.28 -8.99 -12.77
CA THR A 666 -12.05 -7.74 -12.62
C THR A 666 -11.39 -6.50 -13.26
N GLN A 667 -10.09 -6.56 -13.57
CA GLN A 667 -9.31 -5.41 -14.05
C GLN A 667 -8.48 -5.74 -15.32
N PRO A 668 -9.11 -6.16 -16.44
CA PRO A 668 -8.40 -6.72 -17.60
C PRO A 668 -7.35 -5.80 -18.24
N GLU A 669 -7.52 -4.47 -18.15
CA GLU A 669 -6.51 -3.50 -18.61
C GLU A 669 -5.23 -3.53 -17.76
N ASN A 670 -5.40 -3.60 -16.43
CA ASN A 670 -4.29 -3.74 -15.49
C ASN A 670 -3.62 -5.11 -15.71
N THR A 671 -4.39 -6.20 -15.83
CA THR A 671 -3.90 -7.53 -16.21
C THR A 671 -3.02 -7.51 -17.48
N ARG A 672 -3.42 -6.77 -18.52
CA ARG A 672 -2.62 -6.62 -19.75
C ARG A 672 -1.31 -5.88 -19.50
N ARG A 673 -1.32 -4.79 -18.71
CA ARG A 673 -0.09 -4.05 -18.36
C ARG A 673 0.84 -4.88 -17.47
N LEU A 674 0.31 -5.62 -16.49
CA LEU A 674 1.09 -6.50 -15.60
C LEU A 674 1.83 -7.61 -16.36
N ARG A 675 1.21 -8.16 -17.42
CA ARG A 675 1.89 -9.15 -18.27
C ARG A 675 3.15 -8.58 -18.93
N ASN A 676 3.15 -7.30 -19.31
CA ASN A 676 4.34 -6.62 -19.82
C ASN A 676 5.34 -6.30 -18.71
N VAL A 677 4.88 -5.85 -17.52
CA VAL A 677 5.74 -5.60 -16.35
C VAL A 677 6.59 -6.83 -15.99
N PHE A 678 6.01 -8.02 -16.08
CA PHE A 678 6.70 -9.26 -15.74
C PHE A 678 7.31 -10.03 -16.92
N SER A 679 7.05 -9.62 -18.19
CA SER A 679 7.63 -10.32 -19.34
C SER A 679 9.16 -10.24 -19.36
N LYS A 680 9.73 -9.11 -18.95
CA LYS A 680 11.19 -8.87 -18.90
C LYS A 680 11.98 -9.80 -17.98
N MET A 681 11.32 -10.56 -17.10
CA MET A 681 12.00 -11.54 -16.25
C MET A 681 12.30 -12.87 -16.97
N HIS A 682 11.77 -13.10 -18.17
CA HIS A 682 12.10 -14.27 -19.00
C HIS A 682 13.43 -14.07 -19.74
N ILE A 683 14.52 -13.84 -19.01
CA ILE A 683 15.87 -13.66 -19.60
C ILE A 683 16.50 -15.03 -19.88
N GLY A 684 15.98 -15.68 -20.93
CA GLY A 684 16.49 -16.92 -21.50
C GLY A 684 15.92 -17.15 -22.90
N LYS A 685 16.80 -17.31 -23.90
CA LYS A 685 16.41 -17.89 -25.20
C LYS A 685 15.98 -19.34 -24.98
N SER A 686 14.96 -19.79 -25.71
CA SER A 686 14.55 -21.19 -25.74
C SER A 686 15.59 -22.03 -26.51
N GLU A 687 16.51 -22.66 -25.78
CA GLU A 687 17.39 -23.70 -26.32
C GLU A 687 16.58 -24.97 -26.64
N GLY A 688 15.97 -25.01 -27.83
CA GLY A 688 15.23 -26.18 -28.32
C GLY A 688 14.20 -25.86 -29.39
N GLY A 689 14.55 -26.08 -30.67
CA GLY A 689 13.63 -25.87 -31.79
C GLY A 689 14.30 -25.67 -33.16
N GLY A 690 15.37 -26.42 -33.47
CA GLY A 690 16.21 -26.12 -34.64
C GLY A 690 17.07 -27.25 -35.19
N ALA A 691 16.61 -28.51 -35.12
CA ALA A 691 17.19 -29.64 -35.86
C ALA A 691 16.18 -30.80 -35.98
N ALA A 692 16.22 -31.50 -37.13
CA ALA A 692 15.31 -32.58 -37.56
C ALA A 692 13.87 -32.14 -37.89
#